data_AF-A0A8T1XH82-F1
#
_entry.id   AF-A0A8T1XH82-F1
#
_cell.length_a   1.000
_cell.length_b   1.000
_cell.length_c   1.000
_cell.angle_alpha   90.00
_cell.angle_beta   90.00
_cell.angle_gamma   90.00
#
_symmetry.space_group_name_H-M   'P 1'
#
loop_
_entity.id
_entity.type
_entity.pdbx_description
1 polymer ?
#
loop_
_entity_poly.entity_id
_entity_poly.type
_entity_poly.pdbx_seq_one_letter_code
_entity_poly.pdbx_strand_id
1 'polypeptide(L)'
;MDVSTQQIVSVGASLIPFLEHDDANRALMGANMQRQAVPTLKTDKPLVGTGMERAVAVDSGVTVVAKRSGFIQYVDASRIVIKVDETEMHSEEAGIDIYNLTKYTRSNQNTCINQQPCVNLGEKIKKGDVLADGPSTDLGELALGQNMRVAFMPWNGYNFEDSILVSERVVQEDRFTTIHIQELSCISRDTKLGAEEISSDIPNVGEAALSKLDESGIVYIGAEVTGGDILVGRHGNKGVISKINPIEDMPYDEYGIPVDIVLNPLGVPSRMNIGQILETHLGMAAKDDKMHARSTGSYSLVTQQPLGGKAQFGGQRFGEMEVWALEAYGASYTLQEMLTVKSDDVNGRTKMYKNIVDGNHQMEPGFAYAARSGASVGIDDMVIPKKKANIIHEAEIEVAEIQEQFQSGLVTAGERYNKVIDIWAAANERVAKAMMENLSTESVINKKGEKQKQISFNSIFMMADSGARGSAAQIRQLAGMRGLMAKPDGSIIETPITANFREGLNVLQYFISTHGARKGLADTALKTANSGYLTRRLVDVAQDLVVTKDDCKTHEGILMTPLIEGGDVKEPLRERVLGRVTAENVIIPNTNNILIQRNTLLNEQWCDLLEKNSIDNVKVRSVVNCDTDFGVCAYCYGRDLARGNLVNKGEAIGVIAAQSIGEPGTQLTMRTFHIGGAASRAAAESSIEVKNQGIIHLNNAKFVTNSTGKIVITSRNVELNIIDNFGRTKESYKVPYGAIMAKGNGEKVNSGETVAKWDPHTMPVITEVNGLVRFVDMIDGQSITRQADELTGLSSIVILDTAERMSIGKDLRPALKIIDCDGKDVLISGTDMPAQYFLPGKAIVQLNDGVQISSGDTLARVPQESGGTKDITGGLPRVADLFEARRPKELAILAEISGIISFGKETKGKRRLVITPVDGSDSYEEMIPKWRQLNVFEGERVERGDVVSDGPESPHDILRLRGVQA
;
A
#
# COMPACT_ATOMS: atom_id res chain seq x y z
N MET A 1 -37.49 22.00 3.29
CA MET A 1 -37.83 20.60 3.58
C MET A 1 -37.05 20.25 4.83
N ASP A 2 -37.68 20.36 6.00
CA ASP A 2 -37.03 20.03 7.28
C ASP A 2 -36.98 18.51 7.41
N VAL A 3 -35.77 17.98 7.37
CA VAL A 3 -35.49 16.54 7.49
C VAL A 3 -35.60 16.19 8.98
N SER A 4 -36.44 15.23 9.34
CA SER A 4 -36.65 14.79 10.73
C SER A 4 -35.33 14.43 11.42
N THR A 5 -35.17 14.80 12.69
CA THR A 5 -34.00 14.41 13.51
C THR A 5 -33.89 12.89 13.74
N GLN A 6 -34.95 12.13 13.44
CA GLN A 6 -34.95 10.67 13.46
C GLN A 6 -34.44 10.04 12.16
N GLN A 7 -34.21 10.84 11.10
CA GLN A 7 -33.81 10.33 9.80
C GLN A 7 -32.30 10.03 9.79
N ILE A 8 -31.96 8.74 9.83
CA ILE A 8 -30.57 8.24 9.88
C ILE A 8 -29.83 8.42 8.53
N VAL A 9 -30.55 8.45 7.40
CA VAL A 9 -29.99 8.54 6.04
C VAL A 9 -30.84 9.47 5.15
N SER A 10 -30.21 10.22 4.24
CA SER A 10 -30.92 11.18 3.35
C SER A 10 -31.92 10.50 2.41
N VAL A 11 -32.97 11.22 1.99
CA VAL A 11 -34.02 10.70 1.07
C VAL A 11 -33.45 10.07 -0.20
N GLY A 12 -32.44 10.68 -0.82
CA GLY A 12 -31.80 10.11 -2.01
C GLY A 12 -31.05 8.79 -1.77
N ALA A 13 -30.53 8.59 -0.56
CA ALA A 13 -29.93 7.30 -0.19
C ALA A 13 -30.99 6.26 0.17
N SER A 14 -32.13 6.67 0.72
CA SER A 14 -33.29 5.79 0.99
C SER A 14 -33.99 5.28 -0.27
N LEU A 15 -33.73 5.90 -1.43
CA LEU A 15 -34.21 5.47 -2.75
C LEU A 15 -33.25 4.48 -3.44
N ILE A 16 -32.18 4.05 -2.77
CA ILE A 16 -31.24 3.05 -3.31
C ILE A 16 -31.70 1.66 -2.86
N PRO A 17 -32.06 0.76 -3.80
CA PRO A 17 -32.40 -0.62 -3.46
C PRO A 17 -31.23 -1.34 -2.80
N PHE A 18 -31.51 -2.23 -1.84
CA PHE A 18 -30.48 -3.05 -1.17
C PHE A 18 -29.36 -2.24 -0.51
N LEU A 19 -29.66 -1.03 0.01
CA LEU A 19 -28.69 -0.13 0.64
C LEU A 19 -27.79 -0.81 1.69
N GLU A 20 -28.33 -1.78 2.42
CA GLU A 20 -27.62 -2.58 3.43
C GLU A 20 -26.53 -3.52 2.87
N HIS A 21 -26.60 -3.82 1.57
CA HIS A 21 -25.66 -4.65 0.83
C HIS A 21 -24.67 -3.85 -0.02
N ASP A 22 -24.83 -2.52 -0.10
CA ASP A 22 -23.99 -1.63 -0.90
C ASP A 22 -22.83 -1.02 -0.11
N ASP A 23 -21.68 -0.83 -0.77
CA ASP A 23 -20.57 -0.04 -0.23
C ASP A 23 -20.96 1.44 -0.06
N ALA A 24 -20.47 2.07 1.02
CA ALA A 24 -20.93 3.40 1.41
C ALA A 24 -20.62 4.45 0.35
N ASN A 25 -19.49 4.28 -0.34
CA ASN A 25 -19.10 5.19 -1.40
C ASN A 25 -20.00 5.00 -2.63
N ARG A 26 -20.41 3.76 -2.92
CA ARG A 26 -21.33 3.46 -4.04
C ARG A 26 -22.74 3.97 -3.77
N ALA A 27 -23.25 3.78 -2.56
CA ALA A 27 -24.52 4.34 -2.15
C ALA A 27 -24.50 5.88 -2.21
N LEU A 28 -23.42 6.52 -1.72
CA LEU A 28 -23.29 7.97 -1.82
C LEU A 28 -23.22 8.45 -3.29
N MET A 29 -22.48 7.75 -4.15
CA MET A 29 -22.42 8.06 -5.57
C MET A 29 -23.77 7.90 -6.24
N GLY A 30 -24.51 6.81 -5.96
CA GLY A 30 -25.87 6.60 -6.44
C GLY A 30 -26.81 7.74 -6.04
N ALA A 31 -26.79 8.16 -4.78
CA ALA A 31 -27.60 9.27 -4.28
C ALA A 31 -27.23 10.61 -4.95
N ASN A 32 -25.94 10.84 -5.24
CA ASN A 32 -25.49 12.03 -5.95
C ASN A 32 -25.88 11.99 -7.44
N MET A 33 -25.77 10.83 -8.09
CA MET A 33 -26.17 10.63 -9.48
C MET A 33 -27.67 10.84 -9.67
N GLN A 34 -28.51 10.33 -8.76
CA GLN A 34 -29.95 10.61 -8.76
C GLN A 34 -30.26 12.12 -8.70
N ARG A 35 -29.45 12.89 -7.96
CA ARG A 35 -29.60 14.35 -7.84
C ARG A 35 -29.14 15.12 -9.08
N GLN A 36 -28.29 14.51 -9.90
CA GLN A 36 -27.78 15.04 -11.17
C GLN A 36 -28.58 14.53 -12.38
N ALA A 37 -29.56 13.65 -12.17
CA ALA A 37 -30.35 13.08 -13.24
C ALA A 37 -31.12 14.17 -13.99
N VAL A 38 -31.04 14.11 -15.31
CA VAL A 38 -31.76 15.01 -16.20
C VAL A 38 -33.05 14.32 -16.66
N PRO A 39 -34.21 15.01 -16.59
CA PRO A 39 -35.47 14.49 -17.11
C PRO A 39 -35.38 14.01 -18.57
N THR A 40 -35.65 12.72 -18.82
CA THR A 40 -35.80 12.18 -20.17
C THR A 40 -37.20 12.47 -20.73
N LEU A 41 -37.33 12.52 -22.06
CA LEU A 41 -38.63 12.69 -22.73
C LEU A 41 -39.62 11.57 -22.39
N LYS A 42 -39.09 10.35 -22.29
CA LYS A 42 -39.80 9.15 -21.86
C LYS A 42 -39.14 8.68 -20.57
N THR A 43 -39.91 8.59 -19.50
CA THR A 43 -39.44 8.11 -18.20
C THR A 43 -40.19 6.84 -17.85
N ASP A 44 -39.50 5.82 -17.38
CA ASP A 44 -40.13 4.59 -16.90
C ASP A 44 -39.93 4.50 -15.38
N LYS A 45 -40.97 4.09 -14.66
CA LYS A 45 -40.82 3.72 -13.25
C LYS A 45 -39.78 2.59 -13.08
N PRO A 46 -39.00 2.60 -11.99
CA PRO A 46 -37.98 1.59 -11.77
C PRO A 46 -38.60 0.21 -11.60
N LEU A 47 -38.04 -0.81 -12.26
CA LEU A 47 -38.47 -2.21 -12.07
C LEU A 47 -38.20 -2.72 -10.64
N VAL A 48 -37.16 -2.19 -9.99
CA VAL A 48 -36.77 -2.50 -8.61
C VAL A 48 -36.74 -1.19 -7.82
N GLY A 49 -37.71 -1.01 -6.93
CA GLY A 49 -37.82 0.17 -6.07
C GLY A 49 -37.82 -0.19 -4.58
N THR A 50 -37.69 0.82 -3.72
CA THR A 50 -37.73 0.68 -2.25
C THR A 50 -39.14 0.85 -1.67
N GLY A 51 -40.10 1.31 -2.49
CA GLY A 51 -41.45 1.65 -2.09
C GLY A 51 -41.62 3.10 -1.64
N MET A 52 -40.53 3.86 -1.54
CA MET A 52 -40.54 5.29 -1.17
C MET A 52 -40.77 6.21 -2.37
N GLU A 53 -40.63 5.70 -3.60
CA GLU A 53 -40.66 6.46 -4.85
C GLU A 53 -41.96 7.25 -5.01
N ARG A 54 -43.11 6.60 -4.71
CA ARG A 54 -44.43 7.23 -4.80
C ARG A 54 -44.61 8.35 -3.78
N ALA A 55 -44.21 8.11 -2.53
CA ALA A 55 -44.32 9.11 -1.47
C ALA A 55 -43.45 10.33 -1.81
N VAL A 56 -42.22 10.12 -2.26
CA VAL A 56 -41.31 11.19 -2.67
C VAL A 56 -41.88 11.98 -3.86
N ALA A 57 -42.39 11.30 -4.89
CA ALA A 57 -42.96 11.95 -6.07
C ALA A 57 -44.19 12.80 -5.73
N VAL A 58 -45.13 12.26 -4.96
CA VAL A 58 -46.37 12.94 -4.54
C VAL A 58 -46.07 14.12 -3.59
N ASP A 59 -45.25 13.91 -2.57
CA ASP A 59 -44.96 14.93 -1.56
C ASP A 59 -44.01 16.03 -2.07
N SER A 60 -43.26 15.77 -3.15
CA SER A 60 -42.41 16.78 -3.80
C SER A 60 -43.18 17.93 -4.45
N GLY A 61 -44.48 17.75 -4.72
CA GLY A 61 -45.32 18.71 -5.44
C GLY A 61 -45.04 18.79 -6.95
N VAL A 62 -44.23 17.88 -7.49
CA VAL A 62 -43.93 17.79 -8.93
C VAL A 62 -45.11 17.19 -9.70
N THR A 63 -45.83 16.25 -9.08
CA THR A 63 -47.08 15.68 -9.61
C THR A 63 -48.28 16.52 -9.19
N VAL A 64 -49.33 16.51 -10.01
CA VAL A 64 -50.59 17.16 -9.69
C VAL A 64 -51.52 16.14 -9.05
N VAL A 65 -51.98 16.41 -7.83
CA VAL A 65 -52.78 15.48 -7.03
C VAL A 65 -54.20 16.00 -6.86
N ALA A 66 -55.18 15.11 -6.92
CA ALA A 66 -56.59 15.42 -6.71
C ALA A 66 -56.85 15.84 -5.26
N LYS A 67 -57.35 17.06 -5.06
CA LYS A 67 -57.74 17.58 -3.74
C LYS A 67 -59.04 16.96 -3.23
N ARG A 68 -59.94 16.62 -4.15
CA ARG A 68 -61.30 16.12 -3.90
C ARG A 68 -61.63 14.98 -4.85
N SER A 69 -62.53 14.09 -4.40
CA SER A 69 -63.03 12.97 -5.20
C SER A 69 -64.08 13.45 -6.20
N GLY A 70 -64.15 12.82 -7.37
CA GLY A 70 -65.09 13.22 -8.41
C GLY A 70 -64.86 12.50 -9.73
N PHE A 71 -65.39 13.04 -10.82
CA PHE A 71 -65.15 12.52 -12.16
C PHE A 71 -64.61 13.59 -13.11
N ILE A 72 -63.82 13.14 -14.07
CA ILE A 72 -63.16 14.02 -15.03
C ILE A 72 -64.17 14.53 -16.05
N GLN A 73 -64.40 15.84 -16.02
CA GLN A 73 -65.29 16.50 -16.97
C GLN A 73 -64.55 16.93 -18.24
N TYR A 74 -63.27 17.30 -18.12
CA TYR A 74 -62.47 17.78 -19.24
C TYR A 74 -60.97 17.61 -18.96
N VAL A 75 -60.22 17.16 -19.97
CA VAL A 75 -58.75 17.03 -19.93
C VAL A 75 -58.19 17.55 -21.25
N ASP A 76 -57.22 18.45 -21.16
CA ASP A 76 -56.33 18.78 -22.26
C ASP A 76 -54.87 18.78 -21.78
N ALA A 77 -53.93 19.08 -22.68
CA ALA A 77 -52.52 19.13 -22.32
C ALA A 77 -52.23 20.16 -21.23
N SER A 78 -52.97 21.26 -21.15
CA SER A 78 -52.71 22.41 -20.27
C SER A 78 -53.52 22.43 -18.98
N ARG A 79 -54.65 21.73 -18.90
CA ARG A 79 -55.53 21.75 -17.73
C ARG A 79 -56.40 20.49 -17.60
N ILE A 80 -56.75 20.18 -16.37
CA ILE A 80 -57.66 19.09 -15.97
C ILE A 80 -58.80 19.70 -15.15
N VAL A 81 -60.04 19.31 -15.46
CA VAL A 81 -61.23 19.79 -14.78
C VAL A 81 -62.01 18.60 -14.20
N ILE A 82 -62.20 18.63 -12.89
CA ILE A 82 -62.90 17.59 -12.13
C ILE A 82 -64.25 18.14 -11.66
N LYS A 83 -65.32 17.40 -11.92
CA LYS A 83 -66.60 17.64 -11.26
C LYS A 83 -66.61 16.86 -9.94
N VAL A 84 -66.72 17.59 -8.84
CA VAL A 84 -66.60 17.05 -7.48
C VAL A 84 -67.88 16.29 -7.10
N ASP A 85 -67.73 15.18 -6.37
CA ASP A 85 -68.86 14.41 -5.84
C ASP A 85 -69.64 15.24 -4.80
N GLU A 86 -70.98 15.16 -4.81
CA GLU A 86 -71.88 15.97 -3.95
C GLU A 86 -71.60 15.77 -2.44
N THR A 87 -71.00 14.65 -2.05
CA THR A 87 -70.62 14.33 -0.67
C THR A 87 -69.46 15.17 -0.14
N GLU A 88 -68.62 15.74 -1.01
CA GLU A 88 -67.46 16.57 -0.65
C GLU A 88 -67.71 18.07 -0.93
N MET A 89 -68.97 18.47 -1.19
CA MET A 89 -69.37 19.85 -1.45
C MET A 89 -69.85 20.57 -0.18
N HIS A 90 -69.31 21.76 0.08
CA HIS A 90 -69.82 22.69 1.10
C HIS A 90 -70.69 23.78 0.46
N SER A 91 -71.62 24.36 1.23
CA SER A 91 -72.72 25.23 0.76
C SER A 91 -72.33 26.56 0.08
N GLU A 92 -71.03 26.85 -0.06
CA GLU A 92 -70.51 28.07 -0.71
C GLU A 92 -69.41 27.78 -1.77
N GLU A 93 -69.09 26.51 -2.07
CA GLU A 93 -68.01 26.17 -3.00
C GLU A 93 -68.50 25.81 -4.41
N ALA A 94 -67.75 26.21 -5.43
CA ALA A 94 -67.97 25.75 -6.80
C ALA A 94 -67.69 24.23 -6.89
N GLY A 95 -68.65 23.46 -7.41
CA GLY A 95 -68.54 21.99 -7.56
C GLY A 95 -67.59 21.52 -8.68
N ILE A 96 -66.63 22.36 -9.06
CA ILE A 96 -65.68 22.12 -10.14
C ILE A 96 -64.29 22.53 -9.65
N ASP A 97 -63.34 21.59 -9.70
CA ASP A 97 -61.91 21.85 -9.46
C ASP A 97 -61.16 21.95 -10.79
N ILE A 98 -60.38 23.01 -10.96
CA ILE A 98 -59.54 23.26 -12.15
C ILE A 98 -58.07 23.18 -11.76
N TYR A 99 -57.33 22.31 -12.45
CA TYR A 99 -55.89 22.13 -12.28
C TYR A 99 -55.17 22.57 -13.55
N ASN A 100 -54.29 23.57 -13.46
CA ASN A 100 -53.48 24.02 -14.59
C ASN A 100 -52.11 23.32 -14.57
N LEU A 101 -51.71 22.74 -15.70
CA LEU A 101 -50.47 22.00 -15.87
C LEU A 101 -49.36 22.94 -16.37
N THR A 102 -48.16 22.75 -15.82
CA THR A 102 -46.96 23.50 -16.21
C THR A 102 -46.37 22.89 -17.48
N LYS A 103 -46.17 23.71 -18.52
CA LYS A 103 -45.62 23.27 -19.81
C LYS A 103 -44.34 24.00 -20.15
N TYR A 104 -43.34 23.25 -20.61
CA TYR A 104 -42.06 23.74 -21.13
C TYR A 104 -41.44 24.90 -20.34
N THR A 105 -41.53 24.84 -19.02
CA THR A 105 -41.03 25.90 -18.14
C THR A 105 -39.61 25.57 -17.72
N ARG A 106 -38.72 26.55 -17.76
CA ARG A 106 -37.31 26.33 -17.38
C ARG A 106 -37.18 26.09 -15.87
N SER A 107 -36.43 25.06 -15.52
CA SER A 107 -36.02 24.79 -14.14
C SER A 107 -34.76 25.58 -13.74
N ASN A 108 -34.45 25.63 -12.45
CA ASN A 108 -33.21 26.21 -11.93
C ASN A 108 -31.92 25.52 -12.44
N GLN A 109 -32.03 24.32 -13.00
CA GLN A 109 -30.90 23.54 -13.55
C GLN A 109 -30.83 23.62 -15.09
N ASN A 110 -31.52 24.58 -15.72
CA ASN A 110 -31.62 24.70 -17.19
C ASN A 110 -32.25 23.47 -17.88
N THR A 111 -33.04 22.69 -17.15
CA THR A 111 -33.83 21.58 -17.68
C THR A 111 -35.28 22.03 -17.89
N CYS A 112 -36.07 21.19 -18.57
CA CYS A 112 -37.46 21.46 -18.89
C CYS A 112 -38.42 20.85 -17.85
N ILE A 113 -39.29 21.67 -17.25
CA ILE A 113 -40.45 21.23 -16.47
C ILE A 113 -41.64 21.14 -17.43
N ASN A 114 -42.12 19.92 -17.63
CA ASN A 114 -43.28 19.62 -18.47
C ASN A 114 -44.15 18.59 -17.77
N GLN A 115 -45.36 18.98 -17.38
CA GLN A 115 -46.33 18.09 -16.76
C GLN A 115 -47.25 17.47 -17.81
N GLN A 116 -47.56 16.18 -17.72
CA GLN A 116 -48.43 15.47 -18.67
C GLN A 116 -49.64 14.89 -17.94
N PRO A 117 -50.87 15.07 -18.47
CA PRO A 117 -52.07 14.49 -17.87
C PRO A 117 -52.03 12.95 -17.99
N CYS A 118 -52.32 12.25 -16.89
CA CYS A 118 -52.28 10.78 -16.82
C CYS A 118 -53.67 10.14 -16.82
N VAL A 119 -54.70 10.97 -16.93
CA VAL A 119 -56.09 10.60 -16.69
C VAL A 119 -56.97 10.86 -17.92
N ASN A 120 -58.03 10.07 -18.08
CA ASN A 120 -58.89 10.12 -19.26
C ASN A 120 -60.25 10.76 -18.99
N LEU A 121 -60.87 11.34 -20.03
CA LEU A 121 -62.20 11.96 -19.89
C LEU A 121 -63.23 10.94 -19.40
N GLY A 122 -63.99 11.29 -18.35
CA GLY A 122 -65.00 10.42 -17.73
C GLY A 122 -64.48 9.46 -16.65
N GLU A 123 -63.18 9.45 -16.36
CA GLU A 123 -62.60 8.62 -15.30
C GLU A 123 -63.01 9.10 -13.90
N LYS A 124 -63.23 8.17 -12.96
CA LYS A 124 -63.57 8.48 -11.57
C LYS A 124 -62.31 8.50 -10.71
N ILE A 125 -62.11 9.59 -9.97
CA ILE A 125 -60.89 9.87 -9.19
C ILE A 125 -61.24 10.00 -7.72
N LYS A 126 -60.34 9.53 -6.84
CA LYS A 126 -60.42 9.75 -5.38
C LYS A 126 -59.47 10.86 -4.95
N LYS A 127 -59.79 11.50 -3.83
CA LYS A 127 -58.86 12.40 -3.15
C LYS A 127 -57.50 11.72 -2.91
N GLY A 128 -56.42 12.36 -3.37
CA GLY A 128 -55.05 11.85 -3.26
C GLY A 128 -54.52 11.12 -4.51
N ASP A 129 -55.35 10.90 -5.53
CA ASP A 129 -54.90 10.30 -6.79
C ASP A 129 -54.10 11.30 -7.65
N VAL A 130 -53.15 10.78 -8.43
CA VAL A 130 -52.30 11.58 -9.32
C VAL A 130 -53.03 11.85 -10.64
N LEU A 131 -53.18 13.12 -10.97
CA LEU A 131 -53.86 13.64 -12.16
C LEU A 131 -52.90 13.87 -13.32
N ALA A 132 -51.69 14.33 -13.02
CA ALA A 132 -50.66 14.60 -14.01
C ALA A 132 -49.27 14.32 -13.43
N ASP A 133 -48.44 13.68 -14.25
CA ASP A 133 -47.03 13.44 -13.97
C ASP A 133 -46.22 14.70 -14.29
N GLY A 134 -45.13 14.88 -13.57
CA GLY A 134 -44.10 15.87 -13.88
C GLY A 134 -42.94 15.28 -14.71
N PRO A 135 -41.84 16.03 -14.85
CA PRO A 135 -40.74 15.70 -15.77
C PRO A 135 -39.94 14.43 -15.40
N SER A 136 -40.09 13.87 -14.21
CA SER A 136 -39.36 12.66 -13.79
C SER A 136 -40.23 11.74 -12.97
N THR A 137 -41.47 11.57 -13.41
CA THR A 137 -42.46 10.71 -12.75
C THR A 137 -43.25 9.92 -13.77
N ASP A 138 -43.60 8.69 -13.41
CA ASP A 138 -44.42 7.78 -14.21
C ASP A 138 -45.53 7.20 -13.32
N LEU A 139 -46.77 7.59 -13.59
CA LEU A 139 -47.99 7.24 -12.83
C LEU A 139 -47.87 7.54 -11.32
N GLY A 140 -47.26 8.67 -10.99
CA GLY A 140 -47.05 9.10 -9.61
C GLY A 140 -45.87 8.45 -8.89
N GLU A 141 -45.06 7.65 -9.56
CA GLU A 141 -43.79 7.14 -9.02
C GLU A 141 -42.60 7.93 -9.55
N LEU A 142 -41.55 8.08 -8.76
CA LEU A 142 -40.33 8.76 -9.18
C LEU A 142 -39.60 7.93 -10.26
N ALA A 143 -39.48 8.49 -11.45
CA ALA A 143 -38.93 7.85 -12.65
C ALA A 143 -37.81 8.73 -13.24
N LEU A 144 -36.58 8.52 -12.76
CA LEU A 144 -35.42 9.34 -13.14
C LEU A 144 -34.77 8.93 -14.47
N GLY A 145 -35.23 7.86 -15.13
CA GLY A 145 -34.61 7.31 -16.33
C GLY A 145 -35.45 6.26 -17.06
N GLN A 146 -34.78 5.34 -17.76
CA GLN A 146 -35.38 4.30 -18.60
C GLN A 146 -34.89 2.90 -18.19
N ASN A 147 -35.74 1.89 -18.34
CA ASN A 147 -35.36 0.50 -18.06
C ASN A 147 -34.66 -0.13 -19.28
N MET A 148 -33.34 -0.34 -19.18
CA MET A 148 -32.51 -0.84 -20.29
C MET A 148 -32.10 -2.31 -20.08
N ARG A 149 -31.98 -3.07 -21.17
CA ARG A 149 -31.32 -4.39 -21.14
C ARG A 149 -29.82 -4.22 -21.29
N VAL A 150 -29.07 -4.64 -20.29
CA VAL A 150 -27.62 -4.44 -20.20
C VAL A 150 -26.89 -5.78 -20.15
N ALA A 151 -25.88 -5.96 -21.00
CA ALA A 151 -24.96 -7.08 -20.94
C ALA A 151 -23.64 -6.68 -20.28
N PHE A 152 -23.17 -7.49 -19.33
CA PHE A 152 -21.87 -7.34 -18.69
C PHE A 152 -20.85 -8.29 -19.33
N MET A 153 -20.26 -7.88 -20.46
CA MET A 153 -19.20 -8.63 -21.12
C MET A 153 -18.24 -7.73 -21.89
N PRO A 154 -16.94 -8.07 -22.03
CA PRO A 154 -16.07 -7.39 -22.98
C PRO A 154 -16.56 -7.64 -24.41
N TRP A 155 -16.68 -6.60 -25.23
CA TRP A 155 -17.21 -6.70 -26.59
C TRP A 155 -16.31 -6.01 -27.61
N ASN A 156 -15.58 -6.82 -28.39
CA ASN A 156 -14.68 -6.40 -29.47
C ASN A 156 -13.69 -5.27 -29.07
N GLY A 157 -13.38 -5.14 -27.78
CA GLY A 157 -12.51 -4.08 -27.25
C GLY A 157 -13.12 -2.68 -27.21
N TYR A 158 -14.37 -2.50 -27.63
CA TYR A 158 -14.99 -1.17 -27.69
C TYR A 158 -15.41 -0.66 -26.32
N ASN A 159 -15.81 -1.51 -25.38
CA ASN A 159 -16.19 -1.09 -24.02
C ASN A 159 -15.00 -1.10 -23.04
N PHE A 160 -14.00 -0.25 -23.31
CA PHE A 160 -12.84 -0.04 -22.46
C PHE A 160 -13.15 0.89 -21.25
N GLU A 161 -12.65 0.57 -20.06
CA GLU A 161 -12.85 1.37 -18.82
C GLU A 161 -14.32 1.77 -18.55
N ASP A 162 -14.61 3.08 -18.62
CA ASP A 162 -15.90 3.71 -18.39
C ASP A 162 -16.72 3.82 -19.69
N SER A 163 -16.20 3.30 -20.81
CA SER A 163 -16.88 3.38 -22.10
C SER A 163 -17.93 2.29 -22.29
N ILE A 164 -19.05 2.70 -22.88
CA ILE A 164 -20.24 1.88 -23.09
C ILE A 164 -20.51 1.77 -24.58
N LEU A 165 -21.00 0.60 -24.98
CA LEU A 165 -21.48 0.37 -26.33
C LEU A 165 -23.00 0.39 -26.32
N VAL A 166 -23.60 1.11 -27.25
CA VAL A 166 -25.05 1.36 -27.29
C VAL A 166 -25.61 0.84 -28.60
N SER A 167 -26.78 0.18 -28.55
CA SER A 167 -27.51 -0.22 -29.75
C SER A 167 -28.07 1.00 -30.48
N GLU A 168 -28.04 0.98 -31.81
CA GLU A 168 -28.69 1.99 -32.64
C GLU A 168 -30.19 2.16 -32.31
N ARG A 169 -30.87 1.08 -31.89
CA ARG A 169 -32.28 1.12 -31.46
C ARG A 169 -32.53 2.16 -30.37
N VAL A 170 -31.61 2.26 -29.40
CA VAL A 170 -31.74 3.18 -28.25
C VAL A 170 -31.77 4.64 -28.73
N VAL A 171 -31.00 4.93 -29.77
CA VAL A 171 -30.92 6.26 -30.40
C VAL A 171 -32.17 6.52 -31.25
N GLN A 172 -32.59 5.55 -32.07
CA GLN A 172 -33.77 5.69 -32.94
C GLN A 172 -35.08 5.86 -32.14
N GLU A 173 -35.19 5.28 -30.96
CA GLU A 173 -36.39 5.34 -30.11
C GLU A 173 -36.41 6.54 -29.14
N ASP A 174 -35.40 7.42 -29.20
CA ASP A 174 -35.26 8.61 -28.34
C ASP A 174 -35.25 8.29 -26.83
N ARG A 175 -34.71 7.13 -26.42
CA ARG A 175 -34.82 6.66 -25.02
C ARG A 175 -34.06 7.55 -24.03
N PHE A 176 -32.90 8.10 -24.42
CA PHE A 176 -32.11 9.02 -23.58
C PHE A 176 -32.21 10.49 -24.01
N THR A 177 -33.21 10.84 -24.82
CA THR A 177 -33.38 12.21 -25.31
C THR A 177 -33.96 13.12 -24.22
N THR A 178 -33.36 14.30 -24.01
CA THR A 178 -33.74 15.30 -23.00
C THR A 178 -33.98 16.66 -23.65
N ILE A 179 -34.82 17.51 -23.04
CA ILE A 179 -35.02 18.90 -23.48
C ILE A 179 -34.29 19.85 -22.51
N HIS A 180 -33.38 20.65 -23.07
CA HIS A 180 -32.70 21.72 -22.36
C HIS A 180 -33.17 23.08 -22.87
N ILE A 181 -33.58 23.95 -21.94
CA ILE A 181 -33.99 25.31 -22.26
C ILE A 181 -32.83 26.24 -21.90
N GLN A 182 -32.18 26.77 -22.93
CA GLN A 182 -31.11 27.74 -22.79
C GLN A 182 -31.64 29.14 -23.09
N GLU A 183 -31.35 30.08 -22.20
CA GLU A 183 -31.59 31.50 -22.44
C GLU A 183 -30.24 32.14 -22.76
N LEU A 184 -30.08 32.58 -24.00
CA LEU A 184 -28.90 33.29 -24.46
C LEU A 184 -29.19 34.79 -24.33
N SER A 185 -28.56 35.45 -23.37
CA SER A 185 -28.58 36.90 -23.25
C SER A 185 -27.22 37.45 -23.68
N CYS A 186 -27.23 38.31 -24.69
CA CYS A 186 -26.04 39.03 -25.12
C CYS A 186 -26.23 40.51 -24.81
N ILE A 187 -25.22 41.12 -24.18
CA ILE A 187 -25.21 42.55 -23.86
C ILE A 187 -24.33 43.22 -24.91
N SER A 188 -24.95 43.73 -25.98
CA SER A 188 -24.24 44.59 -26.96
C SER A 188 -23.96 45.94 -26.30
N ARG A 189 -22.71 46.42 -26.42
CA ARG A 189 -22.33 47.77 -25.95
C ARG A 189 -22.15 48.68 -27.15
N ASP A 190 -22.70 49.89 -27.06
CA ASP A 190 -22.36 50.94 -28.01
C ASP A 190 -20.93 51.42 -27.74
N THR A 191 -20.04 51.15 -28.69
CA THR A 191 -18.67 51.69 -28.67
C THR A 191 -18.63 53.00 -29.46
N LYS A 192 -17.56 53.78 -29.30
CA LYS A 192 -17.35 55.00 -30.11
C LYS A 192 -17.21 54.73 -31.62
N LEU A 193 -16.99 53.47 -32.02
CA LEU A 193 -16.81 53.04 -33.40
C LEU A 193 -18.10 52.50 -34.05
N GLY A 194 -19.19 52.39 -33.27
CA GLY A 194 -20.48 51.83 -33.73
C GLY A 194 -21.08 50.87 -32.70
N ALA A 195 -22.32 50.46 -32.94
CA ALA A 195 -22.97 49.40 -32.19
C ALA A 195 -22.23 48.07 -32.45
N GLU A 196 -21.94 47.30 -31.40
CA GLU A 196 -21.41 45.95 -31.57
C GLU A 196 -22.48 45.06 -32.23
N GLU A 197 -22.21 44.62 -33.46
CA GLU A 197 -23.02 43.64 -34.16
C GLU A 197 -22.62 42.23 -33.72
N ILE A 198 -23.60 41.45 -33.27
CA ILE A 198 -23.42 40.06 -32.91
C ILE A 198 -23.71 39.24 -34.18
N SER A 199 -22.69 38.60 -34.75
CA SER A 199 -22.86 37.68 -35.87
C SER A 199 -22.58 36.22 -35.46
N SER A 200 -23.10 35.29 -36.25
CA SER A 200 -22.82 33.85 -36.14
C SER A 200 -21.45 33.47 -36.71
N ASP A 201 -20.68 34.44 -37.23
CA ASP A 201 -19.44 34.17 -37.94
C ASP A 201 -18.30 33.85 -36.97
N ILE A 202 -17.46 32.88 -37.35
CA ILE A 202 -16.27 32.57 -36.58
C ILE A 202 -15.22 33.67 -36.82
N PRO A 203 -14.80 34.43 -35.80
CA PRO A 203 -13.90 35.55 -35.99
C PRO A 203 -12.54 35.08 -36.55
N ASN A 204 -12.02 35.81 -37.53
CA ASN A 204 -10.76 35.54 -38.24
C ASN A 204 -10.74 34.28 -39.13
N VAL A 205 -11.91 33.77 -39.53
CA VAL A 205 -12.04 32.66 -40.48
C VAL A 205 -12.66 33.16 -41.79
N GLY A 206 -12.01 32.88 -42.92
CA GLY A 206 -12.55 33.24 -44.24
C GLY A 206 -13.64 32.27 -44.71
N GLU A 207 -14.55 32.73 -45.58
CA GLU A 207 -15.68 31.93 -46.12
C GLU A 207 -15.25 30.58 -46.71
N ALA A 208 -14.06 30.49 -47.30
CA ALA A 208 -13.52 29.26 -47.87
C ALA A 208 -13.25 28.16 -46.83
N ALA A 209 -12.95 28.52 -45.57
CA ALA A 209 -12.79 27.55 -44.48
C ALA A 209 -14.14 27.11 -43.88
N LEU A 210 -15.20 27.91 -44.08
CA LEU A 210 -16.57 27.62 -43.63
C LEU A 210 -17.39 26.83 -44.67
N SER A 211 -16.95 26.77 -45.92
CA SER A 211 -17.69 26.14 -47.02
C SER A 211 -17.96 24.64 -46.84
N LYS A 212 -17.25 24.00 -45.90
CA LYS A 212 -17.41 22.58 -45.57
C LYS A 212 -18.39 22.34 -44.41
N LEU A 213 -18.82 23.40 -43.73
CA LEU A 213 -19.73 23.35 -42.60
C LEU A 213 -21.18 23.59 -43.06
N ASP A 214 -22.13 22.90 -42.43
CA ASP A 214 -23.57 23.09 -42.59
C ASP A 214 -24.09 24.25 -41.71
N GLU A 215 -25.40 24.51 -41.76
CA GLU A 215 -26.06 25.56 -40.97
C GLU A 215 -25.90 25.38 -39.44
N SER A 216 -25.52 24.18 -38.98
CA SER A 216 -25.23 23.87 -37.58
C SER A 216 -23.75 24.01 -37.23
N GLY A 217 -22.91 24.43 -38.18
CA GLY A 217 -21.47 24.55 -38.02
C GLY A 217 -20.73 23.21 -38.01
N ILE A 218 -21.34 22.14 -38.54
CA ILE A 218 -20.77 20.77 -38.58
C ILE A 218 -20.37 20.43 -40.01
N VAL A 219 -19.30 19.66 -40.18
CA VAL A 219 -18.90 19.18 -41.52
C VAL A 219 -20.01 18.32 -42.14
N TYR A 220 -20.50 18.69 -43.32
CA TYR A 220 -21.56 17.93 -43.98
C TYR A 220 -21.09 16.53 -44.41
N ILE A 221 -22.01 15.58 -44.41
CA ILE A 221 -21.73 14.18 -44.76
C ILE A 221 -21.31 14.12 -46.24
N GLY A 222 -20.09 13.60 -46.49
CA GLY A 222 -19.51 13.50 -47.84
C GLY A 222 -18.46 14.56 -48.18
N ALA A 223 -18.16 15.50 -47.28
CA ALA A 223 -17.10 16.48 -47.49
C ALA A 223 -15.69 15.85 -47.39
N GLU A 224 -14.79 16.18 -48.32
CA GLU A 224 -13.37 15.83 -48.25
C GLU A 224 -12.59 16.84 -47.39
N VAL A 225 -11.92 16.37 -46.33
CA VAL A 225 -11.20 17.19 -45.34
C VAL A 225 -9.68 17.00 -45.42
N THR A 226 -8.94 18.07 -45.14
CA THR A 226 -7.48 18.16 -45.19
C THR A 226 -6.93 18.89 -43.96
N GLY A 227 -5.62 18.79 -43.70
CA GLY A 227 -4.99 19.45 -42.55
C GLY A 227 -5.13 20.98 -42.62
N GLY A 228 -5.81 21.57 -41.63
CA GLY A 228 -6.13 23.01 -41.57
C GLY A 228 -7.63 23.33 -41.69
N ASP A 229 -8.46 22.36 -42.07
CA ASP A 229 -9.92 22.52 -42.08
C ASP A 229 -10.51 22.55 -40.66
N ILE A 230 -11.57 23.33 -40.47
CA ILE A 230 -12.27 23.42 -39.19
C ILE A 230 -13.15 22.19 -39.01
N LEU A 231 -12.90 21.41 -37.96
CA LEU A 231 -13.71 20.26 -37.57
C LEU A 231 -14.45 20.59 -36.27
N VAL A 232 -15.78 20.56 -36.31
CA VAL A 232 -16.64 20.73 -35.14
C VAL A 232 -17.21 19.37 -34.74
N GLY A 233 -16.86 18.91 -33.54
CA GLY A 233 -17.27 17.61 -33.03
C GLY A 233 -18.74 17.58 -32.60
N ARG A 234 -19.52 16.66 -33.18
CA ARG A 234 -20.92 16.39 -32.78
C ARG A 234 -21.03 15.48 -31.56
N HIS A 235 -19.96 14.78 -31.19
CA HIS A 235 -19.91 13.80 -30.12
C HIS A 235 -19.05 14.30 -28.96
N GLY A 236 -19.45 13.98 -27.73
CA GLY A 236 -18.72 14.39 -26.53
C GLY A 236 -17.29 13.85 -26.54
N ASN A 237 -16.31 14.76 -26.52
CA ASN A 237 -14.87 14.48 -26.55
C ASN A 237 -14.34 13.61 -25.37
N LYS A 238 -15.21 13.10 -24.49
CA LYS A 238 -14.83 12.25 -23.35
C LYS A 238 -14.84 10.74 -23.64
N GLY A 239 -15.23 10.29 -24.84
CA GLY A 239 -15.09 8.88 -25.24
C GLY A 239 -15.93 7.87 -24.43
N VAL A 240 -16.96 8.33 -23.71
CA VAL A 240 -17.80 7.47 -22.84
C VAL A 240 -18.72 6.57 -23.67
N ILE A 241 -19.23 7.00 -24.81
CA ILE A 241 -19.87 6.09 -25.78
C ILE A 241 -18.82 5.78 -26.83
N SER A 242 -18.31 4.56 -26.82
CA SER A 242 -17.22 4.15 -27.70
C SER A 242 -17.69 3.80 -29.10
N LYS A 243 -18.87 3.19 -29.21
CA LYS A 243 -19.49 2.83 -30.48
C LYS A 243 -21.00 2.71 -30.34
N ILE A 244 -21.72 3.18 -31.36
CA ILE A 244 -23.12 2.83 -31.59
C ILE A 244 -23.11 1.68 -32.60
N ASN A 245 -23.61 0.52 -32.21
CA ASN A 245 -23.63 -0.68 -33.05
C ASN A 245 -25.01 -0.87 -33.70
N PRO A 246 -25.07 -1.32 -34.96
CA PRO A 246 -26.30 -1.80 -35.57
C PRO A 246 -26.93 -2.91 -34.73
N ILE A 247 -28.25 -3.05 -34.79
CA ILE A 247 -28.98 -3.98 -33.92
C ILE A 247 -28.63 -5.44 -34.21
N GLU A 248 -28.27 -5.73 -35.46
CA GLU A 248 -27.82 -7.03 -35.97
C GLU A 248 -26.48 -7.47 -35.39
N ASP A 249 -25.64 -6.52 -34.98
CA ASP A 249 -24.30 -6.74 -34.43
C ASP A 249 -24.29 -6.69 -32.89
N MET A 250 -25.47 -6.57 -32.27
CA MET A 250 -25.62 -6.62 -30.81
C MET A 250 -25.73 -8.07 -30.31
N PRO A 251 -25.25 -8.37 -29.10
CA PRO A 251 -25.51 -9.67 -28.48
C PRO A 251 -27.02 -9.86 -28.25
N TYR A 252 -27.47 -11.11 -28.43
CA TYR A 252 -28.85 -11.54 -28.23
C TYR A 252 -28.97 -12.39 -26.98
N ASP A 253 -30.10 -12.29 -26.29
CA ASP A 253 -30.44 -13.21 -25.20
C ASP A 253 -30.88 -14.59 -25.72
N GLU A 254 -31.18 -15.50 -24.80
CA GLU A 254 -31.65 -16.87 -25.11
C GLU A 254 -32.96 -16.91 -25.90
N TYR A 255 -33.72 -15.81 -25.94
CA TYR A 255 -34.98 -15.66 -26.67
C TYR A 255 -34.81 -14.89 -27.99
N GLY A 256 -33.57 -14.55 -28.37
CA GLY A 256 -33.27 -13.83 -29.60
C GLY A 256 -33.57 -12.33 -29.55
N ILE A 257 -33.70 -11.75 -28.36
CA ILE A 257 -33.94 -10.31 -28.19
C ILE A 257 -32.58 -9.60 -28.03
N PRO A 258 -32.29 -8.56 -28.83
CA PRO A 258 -31.02 -7.85 -28.76
C PRO A 258 -30.92 -7.00 -27.48
N VAL A 259 -29.71 -6.96 -26.93
CA VAL A 259 -29.33 -6.13 -25.78
C VAL A 259 -29.28 -4.65 -26.18
N ASP A 260 -29.61 -3.74 -25.26
CA ASP A 260 -29.59 -2.29 -25.53
C ASP A 260 -28.21 -1.66 -25.30
N ILE A 261 -27.51 -2.08 -24.24
CA ILE A 261 -26.22 -1.53 -23.82
C ILE A 261 -25.27 -2.67 -23.43
N VAL A 262 -24.01 -2.59 -23.85
CA VAL A 262 -22.95 -3.50 -23.38
C VAL A 262 -21.97 -2.75 -22.51
N LEU A 263 -21.84 -3.21 -21.26
CA LEU A 263 -20.91 -2.71 -20.26
C LEU A 263 -19.78 -3.71 -20.04
N ASN A 264 -18.64 -3.19 -19.64
CA ASN A 264 -17.51 -4.03 -19.27
C ASN A 264 -17.65 -4.51 -17.81
N PRO A 265 -17.72 -5.82 -17.55
CA PRO A 265 -17.81 -6.36 -16.19
C PRO A 265 -16.58 -5.99 -15.35
N LEU A 266 -15.47 -5.67 -16.00
CA LEU A 266 -14.20 -5.34 -15.37
C LEU A 266 -14.15 -3.92 -14.81
N GLY A 267 -15.13 -3.06 -15.17
CA GLY A 267 -15.37 -1.79 -14.48
C GLY A 267 -15.94 -1.96 -13.06
N VAL A 268 -16.54 -3.12 -12.75
CA VAL A 268 -17.27 -3.37 -11.50
C VAL A 268 -16.35 -3.70 -10.30
N PRO A 269 -15.24 -4.45 -10.42
CA PRO A 269 -14.31 -4.68 -9.31
C PRO A 269 -13.39 -3.49 -9.06
N SER A 270 -12.97 -2.78 -10.12
CA SER A 270 -12.31 -1.46 -10.11
C SER A 270 -11.71 -1.21 -11.49
N ARG A 271 -12.07 -0.11 -12.16
CA ARG A 271 -11.49 0.44 -13.42
C ARG A 271 -10.30 -0.37 -13.94
N MET A 272 -10.57 -1.48 -14.62
CA MET A 272 -9.56 -2.34 -15.23
C MET A 272 -9.47 -2.02 -16.71
N ASN A 273 -8.24 -1.90 -17.18
CA ASN A 273 -7.96 -1.69 -18.60
C ASN A 273 -7.85 -3.06 -19.26
N ILE A 274 -8.24 -3.15 -20.54
CA ILE A 274 -8.24 -4.45 -21.25
C ILE A 274 -6.82 -5.05 -21.30
N GLY A 275 -5.76 -4.23 -21.18
CA GLY A 275 -4.37 -4.66 -20.99
C GLY A 275 -4.12 -5.51 -19.73
N GLN A 276 -4.86 -5.28 -18.64
CA GLN A 276 -4.71 -6.05 -17.38
C GLN A 276 -5.37 -7.44 -17.46
N ILE A 277 -6.42 -7.60 -18.29
CA ILE A 277 -6.96 -8.93 -18.61
C ILE A 277 -5.93 -9.71 -19.44
N LEU A 278 -5.28 -9.02 -20.38
CA LEU A 278 -4.18 -9.56 -21.17
C LEU A 278 -3.03 -10.03 -20.28
N GLU A 279 -2.62 -9.25 -19.28
CA GLU A 279 -1.66 -9.67 -18.24
C GLU A 279 -2.12 -10.91 -17.46
N THR A 280 -3.43 -11.05 -17.19
CA THR A 280 -3.99 -12.23 -16.48
C THR A 280 -3.76 -13.50 -17.28
N HIS A 281 -4.10 -13.46 -18.56
CA HIS A 281 -4.01 -14.60 -19.45
C HIS A 281 -2.59 -14.86 -19.91
N LEU A 282 -1.80 -13.81 -20.16
CA LEU A 282 -0.37 -13.91 -20.48
C LEU A 282 0.42 -14.43 -19.28
N GLY A 283 0.11 -13.98 -18.06
CA GLY A 283 0.75 -14.45 -16.82
C GLY A 283 0.45 -15.92 -16.53
N MET A 284 -0.78 -16.37 -16.78
CA MET A 284 -1.16 -17.78 -16.63
C MET A 284 -0.57 -18.67 -17.74
N ALA A 285 -0.60 -18.22 -19.00
CA ALA A 285 0.04 -18.92 -20.11
C ALA A 285 1.57 -19.00 -19.93
N ALA A 286 2.20 -17.95 -19.41
CA ALA A 286 3.64 -17.91 -19.14
C ALA A 286 4.07 -18.78 -17.94
N LYS A 287 3.15 -19.09 -17.01
CA LYS A 287 3.43 -19.87 -15.79
C LYS A 287 3.33 -21.38 -16.03
N ASP A 288 2.33 -21.83 -16.79
CA ASP A 288 2.09 -23.26 -17.04
C ASP A 288 2.89 -23.80 -18.24
N ASP A 289 3.12 -22.99 -19.29
CA ASP A 289 4.01 -23.33 -20.41
C ASP A 289 5.06 -22.22 -20.60
N LYS A 290 6.25 -22.42 -20.04
CA LYS A 290 7.40 -21.54 -20.24
C LYS A 290 7.68 -21.36 -21.74
N MET A 291 7.31 -20.21 -22.31
CA MET A 291 7.64 -19.90 -23.70
C MET A 291 9.16 -19.73 -23.87
N HIS A 292 9.73 -20.46 -24.81
CA HIS A 292 11.17 -20.48 -25.07
C HIS A 292 11.52 -19.93 -26.46
N ALA A 293 11.87 -18.65 -26.55
CA ALA A 293 12.35 -18.05 -27.79
C ALA A 293 13.79 -18.51 -28.11
N ARG A 294 13.99 -19.44 -29.07
CA ARG A 294 15.32 -19.83 -29.56
C ARG A 294 15.86 -18.82 -30.56
N SER A 295 17.05 -18.27 -30.29
CA SER A 295 17.92 -17.63 -31.28
C SER A 295 18.97 -18.65 -31.78
N THR A 296 19.09 -18.79 -33.09
CA THR A 296 20.11 -19.58 -33.80
C THR A 296 21.55 -19.27 -33.34
N GLY A 297 22.37 -20.29 -33.04
CA GLY A 297 23.79 -20.15 -32.64
C GLY A 297 24.63 -21.42 -32.85
N SER A 298 25.96 -21.27 -32.98
CA SER A 298 26.89 -22.31 -33.48
C SER A 298 27.11 -23.53 -32.54
N TYR A 299 27.27 -24.70 -33.16
CA TYR A 299 27.45 -26.02 -32.52
C TYR A 299 28.92 -26.36 -32.28
N SER A 300 29.22 -27.09 -31.20
CA SER A 300 30.54 -27.68 -30.97
C SER A 300 30.75 -28.90 -31.88
N LEU A 301 31.86 -28.93 -32.63
CA LEU A 301 32.16 -29.98 -33.61
C LEU A 301 32.46 -31.36 -33.00
N VAL A 302 32.81 -31.43 -31.72
CA VAL A 302 33.20 -32.70 -31.06
C VAL A 302 31.99 -33.41 -30.45
N THR A 303 31.06 -32.67 -29.86
CA THR A 303 29.90 -33.24 -29.15
C THR A 303 28.58 -33.07 -29.91
N GLN A 304 28.60 -32.35 -31.04
CA GLN A 304 27.41 -31.96 -31.80
C GLN A 304 26.32 -31.25 -30.96
N GLN A 305 26.71 -30.61 -29.84
CA GLN A 305 25.80 -29.83 -28.99
C GLN A 305 26.04 -28.32 -29.13
N PRO A 306 24.98 -27.48 -29.04
CA PRO A 306 25.11 -26.03 -29.00
C PRO A 306 25.65 -25.56 -27.65
N LEU A 307 26.59 -24.60 -27.66
CA LEU A 307 27.44 -24.23 -26.52
C LEU A 307 26.77 -23.41 -25.40
N GLY A 308 25.45 -23.21 -25.48
CA GLY A 308 24.57 -23.13 -24.31
C GLY A 308 24.58 -21.85 -23.47
N GLY A 309 23.38 -21.26 -23.34
CA GLY A 309 22.88 -20.76 -22.05
C GLY A 309 22.09 -21.88 -21.36
N LYS A 310 22.39 -22.17 -20.09
CA LYS A 310 21.64 -23.15 -19.28
C LYS A 310 21.44 -22.66 -17.85
N ALA A 311 20.25 -22.13 -17.59
CA ALA A 311 19.41 -22.53 -16.48
C ALA A 311 17.94 -22.43 -16.95
N GLN A 312 17.42 -23.56 -17.43
CA GLN A 312 16.09 -23.78 -18.02
C GLN A 312 15.82 -23.14 -19.39
N PHE A 313 16.18 -23.92 -20.43
CA PHE A 313 15.57 -23.90 -21.77
C PHE A 313 15.62 -22.59 -22.59
N GLY A 314 16.55 -21.68 -22.30
CA GLY A 314 17.05 -20.75 -23.33
C GLY A 314 15.98 -19.93 -24.06
N GLY A 315 14.94 -19.52 -23.34
CA GLY A 315 14.04 -18.44 -23.74
C GLY A 315 14.44 -17.16 -23.03
N GLN A 316 14.38 -16.04 -23.73
CA GLN A 316 14.44 -14.72 -23.10
C GLN A 316 13.16 -14.55 -22.27
N ARG A 317 13.28 -14.29 -20.96
CA ARG A 317 12.15 -13.93 -20.11
C ARG A 317 11.84 -12.45 -20.33
N PHE A 318 10.57 -12.15 -20.63
CA PHE A 318 10.03 -10.80 -20.60
C PHE A 318 9.25 -10.65 -19.28
N GLY A 319 9.66 -9.72 -18.44
CA GLY A 319 8.86 -9.24 -17.32
C GLY A 319 8.00 -8.05 -17.72
N GLU A 320 7.15 -7.61 -16.79
CA GLU A 320 6.27 -6.45 -16.96
C GLU A 320 7.04 -5.23 -17.50
N MET A 321 8.19 -4.91 -16.90
CA MET A 321 8.95 -3.71 -17.23
C MET A 321 9.48 -3.70 -18.68
N GLU A 322 9.89 -4.85 -19.22
CA GLU A 322 10.34 -4.90 -20.61
C GLU A 322 9.19 -4.77 -21.61
N VAL A 323 7.98 -5.20 -21.23
CA VAL A 323 6.76 -5.01 -22.04
C VAL A 323 6.35 -3.54 -22.04
N TRP A 324 6.29 -2.90 -20.87
CA TRP A 324 5.99 -1.47 -20.72
C TRP A 324 7.03 -0.60 -21.45
N ALA A 325 8.31 -0.97 -21.40
CA ALA A 325 9.35 -0.26 -22.13
C ALA A 325 9.15 -0.35 -23.65
N LEU A 326 8.86 -1.53 -24.20
CA LEU A 326 8.66 -1.70 -25.64
C LEU A 326 7.40 -0.99 -26.16
N GLU A 327 6.32 -0.97 -25.37
CA GLU A 327 5.13 -0.19 -25.71
C GLU A 327 5.37 1.33 -25.62
N ALA A 328 6.07 1.79 -24.58
CA ALA A 328 6.39 3.21 -24.40
C ALA A 328 7.30 3.76 -25.51
N TYR A 329 8.19 2.94 -26.08
CA TYR A 329 9.04 3.30 -27.22
C TYR A 329 8.38 3.12 -28.59
N GLY A 330 7.07 2.80 -28.64
CA GLY A 330 6.34 2.61 -29.89
C GLY A 330 6.75 1.35 -30.66
N ALA A 331 7.45 0.42 -30.02
CA ALA A 331 7.88 -0.86 -30.58
C ALA A 331 6.84 -1.97 -30.39
N SER A 332 5.55 -1.61 -30.43
CA SER A 332 4.43 -2.54 -30.31
C SER A 332 4.47 -3.65 -31.37
N TYR A 333 4.97 -3.33 -32.57
CA TYR A 333 5.16 -4.29 -33.67
C TYR A 333 6.16 -5.41 -33.33
N THR A 334 7.24 -5.09 -32.59
CA THR A 334 8.25 -6.07 -32.17
C THR A 334 7.69 -7.00 -31.09
N LEU A 335 6.88 -6.44 -30.17
CA LEU A 335 6.14 -7.21 -29.18
C LEU A 335 5.14 -8.17 -29.87
N GLN A 336 4.42 -7.66 -30.86
CA GLN A 336 3.44 -8.41 -31.66
C GLN A 336 4.10 -9.56 -32.46
N GLU A 337 5.24 -9.31 -33.10
CA GLU A 337 6.01 -10.32 -33.86
C GLU A 337 6.56 -11.42 -32.93
N MET A 338 7.02 -11.05 -31.73
CA MET A 338 7.51 -12.00 -30.72
C MET A 338 6.39 -12.88 -30.16
N LEU A 339 5.19 -12.32 -29.94
CA LEU A 339 4.03 -13.03 -29.42
C LEU A 339 3.30 -13.90 -30.47
N THR A 340 3.50 -13.66 -31.77
CA THR A 340 2.78 -14.37 -32.85
C THR A 340 3.68 -15.27 -33.70
N VAL A 341 4.78 -14.74 -34.25
CA VAL A 341 5.63 -15.46 -35.21
C VAL A 341 6.71 -16.28 -34.50
N LYS A 342 7.18 -15.80 -33.33
CA LYS A 342 8.27 -16.42 -32.55
C LYS A 342 7.78 -17.13 -31.27
N SER A 343 6.46 -17.27 -31.09
CA SER A 343 5.85 -18.04 -30.00
C SER A 343 5.68 -19.53 -30.33
N ASP A 344 5.53 -20.36 -29.30
CA ASP A 344 5.39 -21.82 -29.44
C ASP A 344 4.01 -22.27 -29.99
N ASP A 345 3.07 -21.34 -30.24
CA ASP A 345 1.75 -21.64 -30.81
C ASP A 345 1.84 -21.97 -32.32
N VAL A 346 1.82 -23.27 -32.62
CA VAL A 346 1.87 -23.82 -33.98
C VAL A 346 0.63 -23.41 -34.81
N ASN A 347 -0.54 -23.29 -34.19
CA ASN A 347 -1.77 -22.93 -34.91
C ASN A 347 -1.84 -21.43 -35.21
N GLY A 348 -1.40 -20.60 -34.27
CA GLY A 348 -1.21 -19.15 -34.45
C GLY A 348 -0.23 -18.83 -35.57
N ARG A 349 0.95 -19.47 -35.59
CA ARG A 349 1.92 -19.32 -36.68
C ARG A 349 1.36 -19.75 -38.03
N THR A 350 0.64 -20.86 -38.11
CA THR A 350 0.09 -21.37 -39.38
C THR A 350 -0.94 -20.41 -39.97
N LYS A 351 -1.78 -19.80 -39.12
CA LYS A 351 -2.73 -18.75 -39.55
C LYS A 351 -2.03 -17.46 -39.95
N MET A 352 -0.99 -17.05 -39.22
CA MET A 352 -0.22 -15.84 -39.53
C MET A 352 0.55 -15.99 -40.85
N TYR A 353 1.19 -17.14 -41.07
CA TYR A 353 1.82 -17.47 -42.36
C TYR A 353 0.81 -17.42 -43.50
N LYS A 354 -0.39 -17.96 -43.30
CA LYS A 354 -1.46 -17.90 -44.29
C LYS A 354 -1.90 -16.45 -44.57
N ASN A 355 -2.08 -15.63 -43.54
CA ASN A 355 -2.44 -14.22 -43.67
C ASN A 355 -1.36 -13.39 -44.39
N ILE A 356 -0.07 -13.64 -44.13
CA ILE A 356 1.04 -13.01 -44.87
C ILE A 356 1.01 -13.40 -46.34
N VAL A 357 0.79 -14.69 -46.64
CA VAL A 357 0.71 -15.19 -48.03
C VAL A 357 -0.49 -14.62 -48.78
N ASP A 358 -1.62 -14.45 -48.09
CA ASP A 358 -2.85 -13.87 -48.62
C ASP A 358 -2.81 -12.33 -48.68
N GLY A 359 -1.68 -11.69 -48.32
CA GLY A 359 -1.47 -10.24 -48.40
C GLY A 359 -2.18 -9.41 -47.32
N ASN A 360 -2.70 -10.06 -46.27
CA ASN A 360 -3.48 -9.42 -45.22
C ASN A 360 -2.66 -9.35 -43.92
N HIS A 361 -2.13 -8.18 -43.56
CA HIS A 361 -1.16 -8.01 -42.46
C HIS A 361 -1.79 -7.86 -41.06
N GLN A 362 -3.03 -8.30 -40.86
CA GLN A 362 -3.68 -8.26 -39.55
C GLN A 362 -3.15 -9.39 -38.64
N MET A 363 -2.55 -9.00 -37.51
CA MET A 363 -2.24 -9.87 -36.38
C MET A 363 -3.40 -9.81 -35.37
N GLU A 364 -3.92 -10.96 -34.93
CA GLU A 364 -4.85 -11.05 -33.79
C GLU A 364 -4.13 -11.58 -32.54
N PRO A 365 -3.59 -10.70 -31.67
CA PRO A 365 -3.04 -11.08 -30.38
C PRO A 365 -4.12 -11.00 -29.27
N GLY A 366 -4.02 -11.89 -28.28
CA GLY A 366 -4.48 -11.69 -26.88
C GLY A 366 -5.96 -11.43 -26.61
N PHE A 367 -6.54 -10.33 -27.10
CA PHE A 367 -7.91 -9.91 -26.84
C PHE A 367 -8.95 -10.97 -27.23
N ALA A 368 -8.75 -11.63 -28.37
CA ALA A 368 -9.62 -12.71 -28.82
C ALA A 368 -9.55 -13.95 -27.90
N TYR A 369 -8.38 -14.26 -27.34
CA TYR A 369 -8.20 -15.40 -26.43
C TYR A 369 -8.64 -15.08 -25.01
N ALA A 370 -8.44 -13.84 -24.55
CA ALA A 370 -8.98 -13.35 -23.30
C ALA A 370 -10.51 -13.36 -23.31
N ALA A 371 -11.11 -12.89 -24.41
CA ALA A 371 -12.55 -13.00 -24.63
C ALA A 371 -13.02 -14.48 -24.70
N ARG A 372 -12.29 -15.34 -25.43
CA ARG A 372 -12.61 -16.78 -25.53
C ARG A 372 -12.45 -17.56 -24.24
N SER A 373 -11.59 -17.13 -23.32
CA SER A 373 -11.43 -17.83 -22.05
C SER A 373 -12.71 -17.75 -21.20
N GLY A 374 -13.55 -16.75 -21.43
CA GLY A 374 -14.75 -16.50 -20.64
C GLY A 374 -14.48 -16.30 -19.15
N ALA A 375 -13.28 -15.83 -18.76
CA ALA A 375 -12.95 -15.61 -17.37
C ALA A 375 -13.87 -14.51 -16.80
N SER A 376 -14.77 -14.91 -15.91
CA SER A 376 -15.74 -14.05 -15.24
C SER A 376 -15.58 -14.12 -13.73
N VAL A 377 -16.07 -13.12 -13.01
CA VAL A 377 -16.15 -13.14 -11.54
C VAL A 377 -17.61 -13.28 -11.14
N GLY A 378 -17.94 -14.41 -10.51
CA GLY A 378 -19.24 -14.68 -9.92
C GLY A 378 -19.19 -14.80 -8.40
N ILE A 379 -20.37 -14.89 -7.78
CA ILE A 379 -20.50 -15.09 -6.32
C ILE A 379 -19.93 -16.44 -5.87
N ASP A 380 -20.00 -17.46 -6.73
CA ASP A 380 -19.51 -18.80 -6.43
C ASP A 380 -18.00 -18.92 -6.52
N ASP A 381 -17.34 -18.00 -7.23
CA ASP A 381 -15.88 -17.96 -7.29
C ASP A 381 -15.27 -17.57 -5.93
N MET A 382 -16.03 -16.89 -5.07
CA MET A 382 -15.57 -16.45 -3.74
C MET A 382 -15.72 -17.57 -2.70
N VAL A 383 -14.94 -18.66 -2.83
CA VAL A 383 -15.12 -19.87 -2.00
C VAL A 383 -14.69 -19.67 -0.54
N ILE A 384 -15.64 -19.75 0.39
CA ILE A 384 -15.39 -19.64 1.84
C ILE A 384 -14.84 -20.96 2.39
N PRO A 385 -13.74 -20.95 3.17
CA PRO A 385 -13.20 -22.17 3.76
C PRO A 385 -14.13 -22.72 4.85
N LYS A 386 -14.48 -24.01 4.77
CA LYS A 386 -15.33 -24.69 5.78
C LYS A 386 -14.75 -24.64 7.19
N LYS A 387 -13.41 -24.59 7.32
CA LYS A 387 -12.71 -24.49 8.60
C LYS A 387 -12.88 -23.13 9.30
N LYS A 388 -13.37 -22.10 8.60
CA LYS A 388 -13.52 -20.74 9.13
C LYS A 388 -14.31 -20.70 10.44
N ALA A 389 -15.46 -21.36 10.49
CA ALA A 389 -16.34 -21.35 11.67
C ALA A 389 -15.63 -21.89 12.92
N ASN A 390 -14.83 -22.96 12.76
CA ASN A 390 -14.07 -23.54 13.86
C ASN A 390 -12.97 -22.59 14.35
N ILE A 391 -12.22 -21.95 13.44
CA ILE A 391 -11.14 -21.02 13.80
C ILE A 391 -11.69 -19.80 14.55
N ILE A 392 -12.85 -19.28 14.13
CA ILE A 392 -13.50 -18.15 14.81
C ILE A 392 -13.97 -18.58 16.19
N HIS A 393 -14.58 -19.76 16.32
CA HIS A 393 -15.06 -20.27 17.61
C HIS A 393 -13.91 -20.49 18.62
N GLU A 394 -12.77 -21.03 18.17
CA GLU A 394 -11.57 -21.16 18.99
C GLU A 394 -11.09 -19.79 19.50
N ALA A 395 -11.02 -18.79 18.61
CA ALA A 395 -10.60 -17.43 18.99
C ALA A 395 -11.60 -16.74 19.94
N GLU A 396 -12.90 -16.97 19.77
CA GLU A 396 -13.94 -16.46 20.68
C GLU A 396 -13.81 -17.04 22.10
N ILE A 397 -13.49 -18.33 22.21
CA ILE A 397 -13.22 -18.98 23.50
C ILE A 397 -11.99 -18.37 24.16
N GLU A 398 -10.88 -18.24 23.42
CA GLU A 398 -9.65 -17.61 23.93
C GLU A 398 -9.92 -16.18 24.45
N VAL A 399 -10.71 -15.38 23.72
CA VAL A 399 -11.09 -14.03 24.14
C VAL A 399 -11.98 -14.04 25.38
N ALA A 400 -12.91 -15.00 25.50
CA ALA A 400 -13.76 -15.14 26.67
C ALA A 400 -12.95 -15.48 27.94
N GLU A 401 -11.94 -16.35 27.83
CA GLU A 401 -11.03 -16.66 28.95
C GLU A 401 -10.24 -15.43 29.39
N ILE A 402 -9.72 -14.62 28.46
CA ILE A 402 -9.03 -13.36 28.80
C ILE A 402 -9.97 -12.35 29.44
N GLN A 403 -11.25 -12.32 29.02
CA GLN A 403 -12.25 -11.46 29.64
C GLN A 403 -12.59 -11.90 31.07
N GLU A 404 -12.63 -13.21 31.34
CA GLU A 404 -12.80 -13.76 32.70
C GLU A 404 -11.59 -13.45 33.59
N GLN A 405 -10.37 -13.56 33.06
CA GLN A 405 -9.14 -13.14 33.75
C GLN A 405 -9.15 -11.65 34.10
N PHE A 406 -9.70 -10.80 33.22
CA PHE A 406 -9.86 -9.38 33.51
C PHE A 406 -10.90 -9.14 34.62
N GLN A 407 -12.04 -9.87 34.60
CA GLN A 407 -13.06 -9.76 35.64
C GLN A 407 -12.60 -10.27 37.01
N SER A 408 -11.73 -11.28 37.04
CA SER A 408 -11.09 -11.77 38.26
C SER A 408 -9.91 -10.93 38.73
N GLY A 409 -9.53 -9.88 37.98
CA GLY A 409 -8.45 -8.96 38.33
C GLY A 409 -7.05 -9.48 38.04
N LEU A 410 -6.90 -10.60 37.33
CA LEU A 410 -5.60 -11.19 36.96
C LEU A 410 -4.88 -10.41 35.85
N VAL A 411 -5.60 -9.63 35.06
CA VAL A 411 -5.07 -8.90 33.89
C VAL A 411 -5.55 -7.46 33.93
N THR A 412 -4.69 -6.51 33.55
CA THR A 412 -5.07 -5.09 33.45
C THR A 412 -5.87 -4.79 32.18
N ALA A 413 -6.58 -3.65 32.13
CA ALA A 413 -7.39 -3.29 30.96
C ALA A 413 -6.56 -3.13 29.66
N GLY A 414 -5.33 -2.62 29.78
CA GLY A 414 -4.42 -2.45 28.64
C GLY A 414 -3.85 -3.77 28.12
N GLU A 415 -3.45 -4.67 29.03
CA GLU A 415 -2.99 -6.01 28.67
C GLU A 415 -4.10 -6.84 28.02
N ARG A 416 -5.32 -6.76 28.57
CA ARG A 416 -6.52 -7.38 27.98
C ARG A 416 -6.71 -6.93 26.54
N TYR A 417 -6.68 -5.61 26.30
CA TYR A 417 -6.85 -5.03 24.96
C TYR A 417 -5.79 -5.53 23.97
N ASN A 418 -4.52 -5.54 24.35
CA ASN A 418 -3.43 -6.04 23.50
C ASN A 418 -3.58 -7.55 23.21
N LYS A 419 -3.84 -8.37 24.23
CA LYS A 419 -4.04 -9.82 24.07
C LYS A 419 -5.20 -10.13 23.14
N VAL A 420 -6.33 -9.44 23.28
CA VAL A 420 -7.50 -9.63 22.41
C VAL A 420 -7.18 -9.30 20.96
N ILE A 421 -6.43 -8.21 20.71
CA ILE A 421 -5.98 -7.85 19.36
C ILE A 421 -5.08 -8.94 18.77
N ASP A 422 -4.12 -9.45 19.55
CA ASP A 422 -3.18 -10.47 19.08
C ASP A 422 -3.90 -11.78 18.72
N ILE A 423 -4.88 -12.20 19.53
CA ILE A 423 -5.73 -13.38 19.26
C ILE A 423 -6.47 -13.20 17.92
N TRP A 424 -7.13 -12.06 17.72
CA TRP A 424 -7.88 -11.79 16.49
C TRP A 424 -6.99 -11.63 15.25
N ALA A 425 -5.79 -11.06 15.40
CA ALA A 425 -4.80 -10.98 14.34
C ALA A 425 -4.32 -12.40 13.93
N ALA A 426 -4.03 -13.26 14.90
CA ALA A 426 -3.65 -14.65 14.66
C ALA A 426 -4.79 -15.46 14.03
N ALA A 427 -6.03 -15.27 14.48
CA ALA A 427 -7.21 -15.92 13.89
C ALA A 427 -7.41 -15.50 12.42
N ASN A 428 -7.24 -14.21 12.11
CA ASN A 428 -7.32 -13.70 10.74
C ASN A 428 -6.30 -14.37 9.81
N GLU A 429 -5.06 -14.55 10.28
CA GLU A 429 -4.01 -15.22 9.49
C GLU A 429 -4.28 -16.72 9.31
N ARG A 430 -4.78 -17.40 10.36
CA ARG A 430 -5.25 -18.80 10.28
C ARG A 430 -6.34 -18.96 9.20
N VAL A 431 -7.32 -18.06 9.17
CA VAL A 431 -8.39 -18.05 8.16
C VAL A 431 -7.83 -17.78 6.76
N ALA A 432 -6.89 -16.83 6.63
CA ALA A 432 -6.25 -16.49 5.35
C ALA A 432 -5.55 -17.71 4.73
N LYS A 433 -4.76 -18.42 5.54
CA LYS A 433 -4.04 -19.63 5.11
C LYS A 433 -5.00 -20.74 4.71
N ALA A 434 -6.01 -21.01 5.54
CA ALA A 434 -7.03 -22.02 5.24
C ALA A 434 -7.82 -21.71 3.95
N MET A 435 -8.07 -20.43 3.68
CA MET A 435 -8.71 -19.97 2.44
C MET A 435 -7.81 -20.23 1.23
N MET A 436 -6.54 -19.81 1.27
CA MET A 436 -5.61 -20.01 0.14
C MET A 436 -5.36 -21.49 -0.17
N GLU A 437 -5.23 -22.35 0.85
CA GLU A 437 -5.11 -23.80 0.67
C GLU A 437 -6.35 -24.41 -0.02
N ASN A 438 -7.55 -23.92 0.32
CA ASN A 438 -8.80 -24.39 -0.28
C ASN A 438 -8.99 -23.85 -1.71
N LEU A 439 -8.58 -22.61 -1.96
CA LEU A 439 -8.80 -21.94 -3.24
C LEU A 439 -7.75 -22.34 -4.29
N SER A 440 -6.51 -22.64 -3.89
CA SER A 440 -5.40 -22.91 -4.80
C SER A 440 -5.40 -24.28 -5.46
N THR A 441 -6.12 -25.26 -4.89
CA THR A 441 -6.15 -26.62 -5.42
C THR A 441 -7.56 -27.11 -5.64
N GLU A 442 -7.76 -27.80 -6.76
CA GLU A 442 -9.03 -28.46 -7.07
C GLU A 442 -8.81 -29.94 -7.35
N SER A 443 -9.82 -30.76 -7.07
CA SER A 443 -9.76 -32.21 -7.30
C SER A 443 -10.43 -32.55 -8.62
N VAL A 444 -9.67 -33.03 -9.59
CA VAL A 444 -10.14 -33.45 -10.90
C VAL A 444 -10.03 -34.95 -11.09
N ILE A 445 -10.85 -35.50 -11.98
CA ILE A 445 -10.80 -36.91 -12.35
C ILE A 445 -9.91 -37.03 -13.58
N ASN A 446 -8.81 -37.75 -13.44
CA ASN A 446 -7.90 -38.02 -14.55
C ASN A 446 -8.53 -38.94 -15.58
N LYS A 447 -7.91 -39.01 -16.77
CA LYS A 447 -8.27 -39.95 -17.84
C LYS A 447 -8.35 -41.42 -17.40
N LYS A 448 -7.70 -41.80 -16.29
CA LYS A 448 -7.73 -43.14 -15.67
C LYS A 448 -8.85 -43.36 -14.65
N GLY A 449 -9.70 -42.36 -14.41
CA GLY A 449 -10.77 -42.40 -13.39
C GLY A 449 -10.32 -42.13 -11.96
N GLU A 450 -9.03 -41.81 -11.74
CA GLU A 450 -8.46 -41.51 -10.44
C GLU A 450 -8.59 -40.02 -10.10
N LYS A 451 -8.84 -39.70 -8.82
CA LYS A 451 -8.85 -38.31 -8.35
C LYS A 451 -7.42 -37.79 -8.20
N GLN A 452 -7.06 -36.77 -8.97
CA GLN A 452 -5.81 -36.04 -8.83
C GLN A 452 -6.10 -34.61 -8.38
N LYS A 453 -5.21 -34.04 -7.56
CA LYS A 453 -5.24 -32.61 -7.26
C LYS A 453 -4.47 -31.86 -8.34
N GLN A 454 -5.10 -30.84 -8.92
CA GLN A 454 -4.45 -29.88 -9.80
C GLN A 454 -4.58 -28.47 -9.22
N ILE A 455 -3.88 -27.52 -9.84
CA ILE A 455 -4.04 -26.11 -9.52
C ILE A 455 -5.45 -25.69 -9.92
N SER A 456 -6.09 -24.90 -9.07
CA SER A 456 -7.46 -24.44 -9.27
C SER A 456 -7.59 -23.51 -10.47
N PHE A 457 -8.63 -23.73 -11.28
CA PHE A 457 -9.03 -22.84 -12.37
C PHE A 457 -10.13 -21.85 -11.95
N ASN A 458 -10.25 -21.57 -10.66
CA ASN A 458 -11.12 -20.53 -10.15
C ASN A 458 -10.65 -19.15 -10.64
N SER A 459 -11.56 -18.35 -11.22
CA SER A 459 -11.22 -17.05 -11.82
C SER A 459 -10.53 -16.07 -10.87
N ILE A 460 -10.98 -15.99 -9.61
CA ILE A 460 -10.39 -15.08 -8.61
C ILE A 460 -8.98 -15.54 -8.23
N PHE A 461 -8.78 -16.85 -8.11
CA PHE A 461 -7.46 -17.42 -7.87
C PHE A 461 -6.53 -17.16 -9.06
N MET A 462 -6.99 -17.42 -10.29
CA MET A 462 -6.23 -17.17 -11.52
C MET A 462 -5.81 -15.71 -11.62
N MET A 463 -6.68 -14.76 -11.27
CA MET A 463 -6.37 -13.32 -11.28
C MET A 463 -5.25 -12.92 -10.31
N ALA A 464 -5.24 -13.47 -9.09
CA ALA A 464 -4.19 -13.18 -8.12
C ALA A 464 -2.91 -13.98 -8.37
N ASP A 465 -3.02 -15.23 -8.81
CA ASP A 465 -1.89 -16.14 -9.03
C ASP A 465 -1.10 -15.80 -10.30
N SER A 466 -1.78 -15.24 -11.31
CA SER A 466 -1.16 -14.64 -12.51
C SER A 466 -0.53 -13.28 -12.24
N GLY A 467 -0.88 -12.63 -11.11
CA GLY A 467 -0.38 -11.30 -10.74
C GLY A 467 -1.07 -10.13 -11.44
N ALA A 468 -2.06 -10.37 -12.29
CA ALA A 468 -2.68 -9.33 -13.09
C ALA A 468 -3.52 -8.34 -12.28
N ARG A 469 -4.33 -8.84 -11.35
CA ARG A 469 -5.00 -8.00 -10.35
C ARG A 469 -5.52 -8.85 -9.21
N GLY A 470 -5.26 -8.41 -7.99
CA GLY A 470 -5.62 -9.17 -6.81
C GLY A 470 -4.39 -9.51 -5.98
N SER A 471 -4.53 -9.41 -4.66
CA SER A 471 -3.56 -9.97 -3.73
C SER A 471 -4.25 -10.97 -2.81
N ALA A 472 -3.48 -11.86 -2.19
CA ALA A 472 -4.00 -12.74 -1.14
C ALA A 472 -4.74 -11.95 -0.03
N ALA A 473 -4.32 -10.71 0.24
CA ALA A 473 -5.00 -9.84 1.19
C ALA A 473 -6.40 -9.41 0.73
N GLN A 474 -6.61 -9.15 -0.57
CA GLN A 474 -7.91 -8.80 -1.13
C GLN A 474 -8.83 -10.03 -1.22
N ILE A 475 -8.31 -11.17 -1.66
CA ILE A 475 -9.07 -12.44 -1.69
C ILE A 475 -9.55 -12.79 -0.27
N ARG A 476 -8.69 -12.58 0.74
CA ARG A 476 -9.05 -12.76 2.15
C ARG A 476 -10.27 -11.94 2.57
N GLN A 477 -10.42 -10.71 2.09
CA GLN A 477 -11.59 -9.89 2.42
C GLN A 477 -12.87 -10.38 1.71
N LEU A 478 -12.72 -10.99 0.53
CA LEU A 478 -13.85 -11.53 -0.23
C LEU A 478 -14.39 -12.84 0.35
N ALA A 479 -13.51 -13.78 0.70
CA ALA A 479 -13.88 -15.15 1.07
C ALA A 479 -13.43 -15.62 2.47
N GLY A 480 -12.48 -14.92 3.09
CA GLY A 480 -11.98 -15.22 4.43
C GLY A 480 -12.76 -14.47 5.50
N MET A 481 -12.09 -13.51 6.14
CA MET A 481 -12.67 -12.51 7.03
C MET A 481 -11.98 -11.16 6.79
N ARG A 482 -12.66 -10.04 7.06
CA ARG A 482 -12.07 -8.72 6.85
C ARG A 482 -11.08 -8.33 7.96
N GLY A 483 -11.28 -8.83 9.18
CA GLY A 483 -10.34 -8.68 10.30
C GLY A 483 -10.49 -7.38 11.09
N LEU A 484 -9.38 -6.94 11.68
CA LEU A 484 -9.34 -5.79 12.60
C LEU A 484 -9.23 -4.46 11.85
N MET A 485 -10.02 -3.48 12.26
CA MET A 485 -10.07 -2.14 11.65
C MET A 485 -9.40 -1.08 12.52
N ALA A 486 -8.78 -0.08 11.89
CA ALA A 486 -8.23 1.09 12.59
C ALA A 486 -9.25 2.23 12.72
N LYS A 487 -9.28 2.87 13.89
CA LYS A 487 -10.00 4.12 14.13
C LYS A 487 -9.28 5.31 13.44
N PRO A 488 -9.95 6.47 13.33
CA PRO A 488 -9.33 7.68 12.78
C PRO A 488 -8.05 8.11 13.53
N ASP A 489 -7.98 7.85 14.84
CA ASP A 489 -6.80 8.11 15.68
C ASP A 489 -5.62 7.13 15.45
N GLY A 490 -5.84 6.04 14.71
CA GLY A 490 -4.83 5.00 14.46
C GLY A 490 -4.83 3.84 15.46
N SER A 491 -5.64 3.90 16.52
CA SER A 491 -5.85 2.76 17.42
C SER A 491 -6.67 1.66 16.72
N ILE A 492 -6.44 0.40 17.10
CA ILE A 492 -7.14 -0.74 16.52
C ILE A 492 -8.46 -0.96 17.27
N ILE A 493 -9.54 -1.26 16.56
CA ILE A 493 -10.83 -1.59 17.18
C ILE A 493 -10.77 -3.05 17.64
N GLU A 494 -11.03 -3.30 18.92
CA GLU A 494 -10.96 -4.65 19.53
C GLU A 494 -12.01 -5.63 18.96
N THR A 495 -13.11 -5.10 18.41
CA THR A 495 -14.15 -5.88 17.75
C THR A 495 -13.82 -6.09 16.27
N PRO A 496 -13.47 -7.32 15.84
CA PRO A 496 -13.14 -7.59 14.44
C PRO A 496 -14.39 -7.69 13.57
N ILE A 497 -14.18 -7.59 12.25
CA ILE A 497 -15.16 -7.98 11.25
C ILE A 497 -14.89 -9.43 10.85
N THR A 498 -15.62 -10.36 11.47
CA THR A 498 -15.55 -11.81 11.20
C THR A 498 -16.18 -12.20 9.86
N ALA A 499 -17.11 -11.37 9.38
CA ALA A 499 -17.74 -11.54 8.08
C ALA A 499 -16.80 -11.19 6.91
N ASN A 500 -17.14 -11.68 5.73
CA ASN A 500 -16.50 -11.31 4.47
C ASN A 500 -17.53 -10.67 3.51
N PHE A 501 -17.08 -10.20 2.34
CA PHE A 501 -17.98 -9.56 1.38
C PHE A 501 -19.01 -10.52 0.76
N ARG A 502 -18.70 -11.83 0.64
CA ARG A 502 -19.68 -12.82 0.16
C ARG A 502 -20.81 -13.04 1.17
N GLU A 503 -20.51 -13.04 2.46
CA GLU A 503 -21.49 -13.21 3.54
C GLU A 503 -22.31 -11.94 3.81
N GLY A 504 -21.76 -10.78 3.46
CA GLY A 504 -22.33 -9.47 3.76
C GLY A 504 -21.93 -8.96 5.15
N LEU A 505 -22.01 -7.65 5.35
CA LEU A 505 -21.66 -6.99 6.61
C LEU A 505 -22.94 -6.52 7.31
N ASN A 506 -23.02 -6.72 8.63
CA ASN A 506 -24.08 -6.07 9.39
C ASN A 506 -23.81 -4.56 9.55
N VAL A 507 -24.84 -3.80 9.94
CA VAL A 507 -24.78 -2.34 10.05
C VAL A 507 -23.61 -1.85 10.92
N LEU A 508 -23.32 -2.53 12.02
CA LEU A 508 -22.23 -2.17 12.94
C LEU A 508 -20.85 -2.42 12.33
N GLN A 509 -20.62 -3.59 11.74
CA GLN A 509 -19.38 -3.96 11.07
C GLN A 509 -19.11 -3.04 9.87
N TYR A 510 -20.16 -2.74 9.12
CA TYR A 510 -20.10 -1.79 8.03
C TYR A 510 -19.71 -0.40 8.53
N PHE A 511 -20.39 0.11 9.56
CA PHE A 511 -20.06 1.40 10.17
C PHE A 511 -18.60 1.47 10.64
N ILE A 512 -18.12 0.43 11.32
CA ILE A 512 -16.71 0.30 11.75
C ILE A 512 -15.76 0.41 10.55
N SER A 513 -16.08 -0.25 9.43
CA SER A 513 -15.25 -0.21 8.23
C SER A 513 -15.17 1.19 7.58
N THR A 514 -16.21 2.03 7.75
CA THR A 514 -16.25 3.37 7.15
C THR A 514 -15.17 4.30 7.71
N HIS A 515 -14.79 4.13 8.99
CA HIS A 515 -13.73 4.93 9.60
C HIS A 515 -12.38 4.75 8.90
N GLY A 516 -11.99 3.50 8.68
CA GLY A 516 -10.75 3.16 7.98
C GLY A 516 -10.78 3.60 6.51
N ALA A 517 -11.90 3.38 5.82
CA ALA A 517 -12.07 3.78 4.42
C ALA A 517 -12.00 5.30 4.23
N ARG A 518 -12.75 6.07 5.04
CA ARG A 518 -12.75 7.54 4.97
C ARG A 518 -11.38 8.13 5.26
N LYS A 519 -10.67 7.59 6.27
CA LYS A 519 -9.30 8.02 6.59
C LYS A 519 -8.36 7.74 5.42
N GLY A 520 -8.40 6.56 4.82
CA GLY A 520 -7.56 6.22 3.66
C GLY A 520 -7.78 7.15 2.47
N LEU A 521 -9.04 7.50 2.16
CA LEU A 521 -9.38 8.44 1.10
C LEU A 521 -8.88 9.86 1.41
N ALA A 522 -9.11 10.35 2.63
CA ALA A 522 -8.64 11.67 3.05
C ALA A 522 -7.11 11.77 3.04
N ASP A 523 -6.42 10.75 3.57
CA ASP A 523 -4.96 10.69 3.59
C ASP A 523 -4.38 10.65 2.17
N THR A 524 -5.00 9.92 1.25
CA THR A 524 -4.58 9.91 -0.16
C THR A 524 -4.69 11.30 -0.76
N ALA A 525 -5.84 11.96 -0.59
CA ALA A 525 -6.07 13.29 -1.16
C ALA A 525 -5.09 14.34 -0.60
N LEU A 526 -4.79 14.29 0.71
CA LEU A 526 -3.89 15.23 1.36
C LEU A 526 -2.41 14.95 1.06
N LYS A 527 -1.99 13.68 1.07
CA LYS A 527 -0.55 13.32 0.95
C LYS A 527 -0.02 13.43 -0.48
N THR A 528 -0.87 13.34 -1.51
CA THR A 528 -0.45 13.59 -2.90
C THR A 528 0.21 14.97 -3.05
N ALA A 529 -0.32 15.99 -2.38
CA ALA A 529 0.27 17.33 -2.39
C ALA A 529 1.68 17.37 -1.76
N ASN A 530 1.88 16.64 -0.66
CA ASN A 530 3.18 16.58 0.03
C ASN A 530 4.25 15.89 -0.82
N SER A 531 3.88 14.85 -1.57
CA SER A 531 4.81 14.16 -2.48
C SER A 531 5.21 15.06 -3.64
N GLY A 532 4.25 15.73 -4.28
CA GLY A 532 4.56 16.71 -5.33
C GLY A 532 5.45 17.85 -4.84
N TYR A 533 5.22 18.33 -3.62
CA TYR A 533 6.07 19.34 -2.97
C TYR A 533 7.50 18.84 -2.71
N LEU A 534 7.67 17.60 -2.24
CA LEU A 534 8.98 16.99 -2.05
C LEU A 534 9.74 16.88 -3.39
N THR A 535 9.08 16.39 -4.44
CA THR A 535 9.68 16.28 -5.78
C THR A 535 10.18 17.62 -6.27
N ARG A 536 9.36 18.68 -6.13
CA ARG A 536 9.77 20.04 -6.50
C ARG A 536 11.02 20.48 -5.74
N ARG A 537 11.08 20.28 -4.42
CA ARG A 537 12.26 20.66 -3.62
C ARG A 537 13.50 19.88 -3.99
N LEU A 538 13.37 18.59 -4.30
CA LEU A 538 14.49 17.78 -4.79
C LEU A 538 15.02 18.33 -6.11
N VAL A 539 14.13 18.70 -7.04
CA VAL A 539 14.52 19.32 -8.32
C VAL A 539 15.20 20.66 -8.09
N ASP A 540 14.64 21.53 -7.24
CA ASP A 540 15.20 22.87 -6.96
C ASP A 540 16.66 22.79 -6.46
N VAL A 541 17.02 21.74 -5.70
CA VAL A 541 18.39 21.52 -5.19
C VAL A 541 19.28 20.81 -6.22
N ALA A 542 18.73 19.88 -7.00
CA ALA A 542 19.51 19.00 -7.86
C ALA A 542 19.60 19.44 -9.33
N GLN A 543 18.82 20.44 -9.77
CA GLN A 543 18.70 20.81 -11.20
C GLN A 543 20.04 21.16 -11.88
N ASP A 544 21.01 21.70 -11.14
CA ASP A 544 22.31 22.11 -11.67
C ASP A 544 23.30 20.93 -11.81
N LEU A 545 22.93 19.72 -11.35
CA LEU A 545 23.79 18.54 -11.39
C LEU A 545 23.74 17.85 -12.76
N VAL A 546 24.76 18.10 -13.57
CA VAL A 546 24.91 17.56 -14.94
C VAL A 546 26.21 16.75 -15.06
N VAL A 547 26.23 15.74 -15.93
CA VAL A 547 27.46 15.02 -16.29
C VAL A 547 28.36 15.89 -17.18
N THR A 548 29.50 16.35 -16.67
CA THR A 548 30.37 17.31 -17.36
C THR A 548 31.69 16.72 -17.86
N LYS A 549 32.17 15.65 -17.23
CA LYS A 549 33.43 14.95 -17.55
C LYS A 549 33.21 13.45 -17.67
N ASP A 550 34.13 12.74 -18.29
CA ASP A 550 34.07 11.27 -18.36
C ASP A 550 34.63 10.64 -17.08
N ASP A 551 35.82 11.07 -16.65
CA ASP A 551 36.49 10.54 -15.45
C ASP A 551 37.18 11.65 -14.62
N CYS A 552 36.85 11.73 -13.33
CA CYS A 552 37.54 12.61 -12.35
C CYS A 552 38.82 12.02 -11.76
N LYS A 553 39.15 10.76 -12.08
CA LYS A 553 40.32 9.98 -11.62
C LYS A 553 40.39 9.69 -10.12
N THR A 554 39.33 9.97 -9.37
CA THR A 554 39.26 9.65 -7.94
C THR A 554 39.47 8.16 -7.69
N HIS A 555 40.14 7.84 -6.59
CA HIS A 555 40.30 6.49 -6.06
C HIS A 555 39.33 6.23 -4.88
N GLU A 556 38.63 7.28 -4.44
CA GLU A 556 37.63 7.19 -3.40
C GLU A 556 36.34 6.53 -3.93
N GLY A 557 35.66 5.84 -3.03
CA GLY A 557 34.48 5.07 -3.36
C GLY A 557 33.82 4.50 -2.11
N ILE A 558 32.58 4.05 -2.27
CA ILE A 558 31.78 3.47 -1.19
C ILE A 558 31.91 1.96 -1.26
N LEU A 559 32.13 1.31 -0.12
CA LEU A 559 32.12 -0.14 -0.02
C LEU A 559 30.66 -0.62 -0.05
N MET A 560 30.27 -1.31 -1.11
CA MET A 560 28.93 -1.89 -1.23
C MET A 560 28.95 -3.34 -0.75
N THR A 561 27.99 -3.67 0.11
CA THR A 561 27.73 -5.01 0.65
C THR A 561 26.27 -5.38 0.38
N PRO A 562 25.90 -6.66 0.34
CA PRO A 562 24.49 -7.06 0.31
C PRO A 562 23.77 -6.51 1.56
N LEU A 563 22.51 -6.12 1.39
CA LEU A 563 21.67 -5.68 2.51
C LEU A 563 21.03 -6.92 3.15
N ILE A 564 21.54 -7.29 4.33
CA ILE A 564 21.09 -8.46 5.08
C ILE A 564 20.39 -7.98 6.35
N GLU A 565 19.13 -8.36 6.54
CA GLU A 565 18.34 -8.05 7.74
C GLU A 565 17.65 -9.32 8.25
N GLY A 566 17.85 -9.67 9.53
CA GLY A 566 17.12 -10.79 10.15
C GLY A 566 17.35 -12.14 9.46
N GLY A 567 18.50 -12.30 8.80
CA GLY A 567 18.87 -13.51 8.05
C GLY A 567 18.27 -13.67 6.66
N ASP A 568 17.46 -12.72 6.19
CA ASP A 568 17.07 -12.65 4.78
C ASP A 568 17.91 -11.58 4.07
N VAL A 569 18.41 -11.94 2.88
CA VAL A 569 19.03 -10.98 1.97
C VAL A 569 17.89 -10.17 1.34
N LYS A 570 17.64 -8.96 1.85
CA LYS A 570 16.64 -8.06 1.29
C LYS A 570 17.02 -7.56 -0.09
N GLU A 571 18.31 -7.23 -0.27
CA GLU A 571 18.84 -6.78 -1.55
C GLU A 571 20.22 -7.41 -1.78
N PRO A 572 20.38 -8.24 -2.83
CA PRO A 572 21.65 -8.91 -3.11
C PRO A 572 22.70 -7.91 -3.63
N LEU A 573 23.98 -8.26 -3.48
CA LEU A 573 25.09 -7.43 -3.95
C LEU A 573 25.01 -7.15 -5.45
N ARG A 574 24.55 -8.13 -6.24
CA ARG A 574 24.36 -8.00 -7.70
C ARG A 574 23.49 -6.81 -8.07
N GLU A 575 22.35 -6.65 -7.41
CA GLU A 575 21.41 -5.55 -7.69
C GLU A 575 21.99 -4.20 -7.26
N ARG A 576 22.63 -4.13 -6.09
CA ARG A 576 23.23 -2.88 -5.58
C ARG A 576 24.39 -2.35 -6.42
N VAL A 577 25.12 -3.27 -7.06
CA VAL A 577 26.38 -2.99 -7.77
C VAL A 577 26.19 -2.90 -9.29
N LEU A 578 25.10 -3.45 -9.84
CA LEU A 578 24.80 -3.41 -11.27
C LEU A 578 24.80 -1.97 -11.80
N GLY A 579 25.52 -1.76 -12.90
CA GLY A 579 25.65 -0.46 -13.56
C GLY A 579 26.62 0.51 -12.88
N ARG A 580 27.27 0.14 -11.77
CA ARG A 580 28.30 0.96 -11.11
C ARG A 580 29.69 0.68 -11.65
N VAL A 581 30.64 1.57 -11.35
CA VAL A 581 32.05 1.45 -11.76
C VAL A 581 32.92 1.12 -10.55
N THR A 582 33.86 0.18 -10.69
CA THR A 582 34.80 -0.20 -9.62
C THR A 582 35.79 0.93 -9.28
N ALA A 583 35.98 1.22 -7.99
CA ALA A 583 36.98 2.18 -7.53
C ALA A 583 38.37 1.55 -7.39
N GLU A 584 38.43 0.26 -7.07
CA GLU A 584 39.66 -0.52 -6.91
C GLU A 584 39.61 -1.86 -7.68
N ASN A 585 40.75 -2.55 -7.72
CA ASN A 585 40.81 -3.88 -8.33
C ASN A 585 40.13 -4.89 -7.42
N VAL A 586 39.15 -5.62 -7.95
CA VAL A 586 38.45 -6.68 -7.21
C VAL A 586 39.27 -7.97 -7.31
N ILE A 587 39.66 -8.53 -6.16
CA ILE A 587 40.53 -9.71 -6.05
C ILE A 587 39.66 -10.92 -5.70
N ILE A 588 39.98 -12.10 -6.25
CA ILE A 588 39.29 -13.34 -5.89
C ILE A 588 39.69 -13.76 -4.46
N PRO A 589 38.73 -14.07 -3.56
CA PRO A 589 39.02 -14.55 -2.21
C PRO A 589 40.03 -15.71 -2.22
N ASN A 590 41.00 -15.68 -1.29
CA ASN A 590 42.08 -16.68 -1.16
C ASN A 590 43.10 -16.74 -2.32
N THR A 591 43.11 -15.79 -3.25
CA THR A 591 44.16 -15.65 -4.27
C THR A 591 44.61 -14.20 -4.42
N ASN A 592 45.79 -13.96 -5.03
CA ASN A 592 46.23 -12.61 -5.41
C ASN A 592 45.86 -12.25 -6.86
N ASN A 593 44.92 -12.99 -7.47
CA ASN A 593 44.53 -12.78 -8.85
C ASN A 593 43.43 -11.71 -8.94
N ILE A 594 43.66 -10.69 -9.76
CA ILE A 594 42.70 -9.64 -10.05
C ILE A 594 41.60 -10.22 -10.94
N LEU A 595 40.35 -10.19 -10.46
CA LEU A 595 39.17 -10.59 -11.23
C LEU A 595 38.68 -9.45 -12.13
N ILE A 596 38.48 -8.27 -11.53
CA ILE A 596 37.94 -7.09 -12.21
C ILE A 596 38.92 -5.94 -11.98
N GLN A 597 39.37 -5.32 -13.05
CA GLN A 597 40.23 -4.14 -12.96
C GLN A 597 39.44 -2.93 -12.46
N ARG A 598 40.14 -1.99 -11.85
CA ARG A 598 39.62 -0.66 -11.51
C ARG A 598 38.99 0.01 -12.75
N ASN A 599 38.00 0.86 -12.54
CA ASN A 599 37.31 1.64 -13.57
C ASN A 599 36.55 0.78 -14.58
N THR A 600 36.17 -0.43 -14.21
CA THR A 600 35.33 -1.30 -15.05
C THR A 600 33.86 -1.04 -14.72
N LEU A 601 33.05 -0.81 -15.75
CA LEU A 601 31.59 -0.74 -15.62
C LEU A 601 31.02 -2.14 -15.40
N LEU A 602 30.32 -2.33 -14.29
CA LEU A 602 29.77 -3.61 -13.88
C LEU A 602 28.45 -3.85 -14.61
N ASN A 603 28.51 -4.68 -15.65
CA ASN A 603 27.35 -5.21 -16.37
C ASN A 603 26.91 -6.55 -15.76
N GLU A 604 25.85 -7.13 -16.31
CA GLU A 604 25.28 -8.40 -15.86
C GLU A 604 26.33 -9.53 -15.85
N GLN A 605 27.21 -9.57 -16.86
CA GLN A 605 28.28 -10.57 -16.95
C GLN A 605 29.32 -10.42 -15.83
N TRP A 606 29.73 -9.19 -15.53
CA TRP A 606 30.64 -8.92 -14.41
C TRP A 606 29.98 -9.25 -13.07
N CYS A 607 28.70 -8.93 -12.90
CA CYS A 607 27.94 -9.30 -11.71
C CYS A 607 27.82 -10.83 -11.54
N ASP A 608 27.56 -11.57 -12.61
CA ASP A 608 27.51 -13.04 -12.57
C ASP A 608 28.90 -13.63 -12.22
N LEU A 609 29.99 -12.99 -12.67
CA LEU A 609 31.36 -13.35 -12.25
C LEU A 609 31.63 -13.05 -10.78
N LEU A 610 31.11 -11.93 -10.24
CA LEU A 610 31.21 -11.62 -8.81
C LEU A 610 30.50 -12.69 -7.97
N GLU A 611 29.29 -13.09 -8.35
CA GLU A 611 28.53 -14.12 -7.66
C GLU A 611 29.18 -15.51 -7.77
N LYS A 612 29.69 -15.87 -8.95
CA LYS A 612 30.39 -17.14 -9.16
C LYS A 612 31.64 -17.26 -8.31
N ASN A 613 32.39 -16.17 -8.15
CA ASN A 613 33.63 -16.12 -7.39
C ASN A 613 33.45 -15.77 -5.92
N SER A 614 32.21 -15.66 -5.43
CA SER A 614 31.98 -15.49 -3.99
C SER A 614 32.49 -14.19 -3.40
N ILE A 615 32.32 -13.11 -4.15
CA ILE A 615 32.70 -11.78 -3.69
C ILE A 615 31.49 -11.14 -3.00
N ASP A 616 31.70 -10.77 -1.73
CA ASP A 616 30.62 -10.29 -0.85
C ASP A 616 30.66 -8.77 -0.63
N ASN A 617 31.76 -8.10 -1.01
CA ASN A 617 31.87 -6.66 -1.00
C ASN A 617 32.62 -6.15 -2.24
N VAL A 618 32.24 -4.97 -2.72
CA VAL A 618 32.91 -4.30 -3.84
C VAL A 618 32.97 -2.81 -3.55
N LYS A 619 34.17 -2.23 -3.62
CA LYS A 619 34.33 -0.78 -3.55
C LYS A 619 34.02 -0.15 -4.90
N VAL A 620 32.92 0.61 -4.96
CA VAL A 620 32.42 1.26 -6.18
C VAL A 620 32.56 2.76 -6.08
N ARG A 621 32.71 3.41 -7.24
CA ARG A 621 32.66 4.87 -7.32
C ARG A 621 31.26 5.38 -7.02
N SER A 622 31.20 6.59 -6.49
CA SER A 622 29.95 7.25 -6.10
C SER A 622 29.95 8.70 -6.56
N VAL A 623 28.74 9.22 -6.82
CA VAL A 623 28.51 10.63 -7.14
C VAL A 623 28.96 11.53 -5.98
N VAL A 624 28.83 11.08 -4.74
CA VAL A 624 29.21 11.84 -3.53
C VAL A 624 30.74 12.04 -3.44
N ASN A 625 31.52 11.06 -3.88
CA ASN A 625 32.98 11.08 -3.84
C ASN A 625 33.59 11.59 -5.17
N CYS A 626 32.82 12.32 -5.98
CA CYS A 626 33.28 12.77 -7.28
C CYS A 626 34.08 14.08 -7.16
N ASP A 627 35.38 14.03 -7.50
CA ASP A 627 36.26 15.21 -7.52
C ASP A 627 36.03 16.19 -8.70
N THR A 628 34.84 16.18 -9.32
CA THR A 628 34.54 17.11 -10.44
C THR A 628 33.91 18.38 -9.91
N ASP A 629 34.49 19.53 -10.25
CA ASP A 629 33.89 20.83 -9.94
C ASP A 629 32.66 21.11 -10.80
N PHE A 630 31.58 21.61 -10.17
CA PHE A 630 30.34 22.04 -10.84
C PHE A 630 29.75 20.99 -11.80
N GLY A 631 29.73 19.72 -11.39
CA GLY A 631 29.14 18.62 -12.13
C GLY A 631 29.65 17.27 -11.65
N VAL A 632 29.29 16.22 -12.38
CA VAL A 632 29.68 14.84 -12.05
C VAL A 632 30.40 14.22 -13.24
N CYS A 633 31.33 13.29 -12.98
CA CYS A 633 31.92 12.50 -14.06
C CYS A 633 31.10 11.24 -14.37
N ALA A 634 31.10 10.81 -15.63
CA ALA A 634 30.35 9.63 -16.07
C ALA A 634 30.72 8.37 -15.27
N TYR A 635 31.98 8.21 -14.88
CA TYR A 635 32.44 7.02 -14.13
C TYR A 635 31.97 7.01 -12.66
N CYS A 636 31.75 8.17 -12.03
CA CYS A 636 31.21 8.22 -10.67
C CYS A 636 29.70 7.98 -10.63
N TYR A 637 28.99 8.27 -11.72
CA TYR A 637 27.56 7.95 -11.86
C TYR A 637 27.36 6.49 -12.30
N GLY A 638 28.05 6.08 -13.37
CA GLY A 638 27.95 4.75 -13.96
C GLY A 638 26.99 4.68 -15.15
N ARG A 639 26.14 3.65 -15.15
CA ARG A 639 25.21 3.33 -16.25
C ARG A 639 23.95 4.19 -16.16
N ASP A 640 23.53 4.73 -17.30
CA ASP A 640 22.16 5.21 -17.49
C ASP A 640 21.21 4.01 -17.51
N LEU A 641 20.36 3.90 -16.49
CA LEU A 641 19.42 2.80 -16.33
C LEU A 641 18.31 2.80 -17.40
N ALA A 642 18.03 3.94 -18.05
CA ALA A 642 16.99 4.03 -19.09
C ALA A 642 17.47 3.50 -20.45
N ARG A 643 18.74 3.75 -20.81
CA ARG A 643 19.33 3.33 -22.09
C ARG A 643 20.22 2.09 -21.98
N GLY A 644 20.67 1.77 -20.79
CA GLY A 644 21.52 0.61 -20.53
C GLY A 644 22.98 0.77 -20.95
N ASN A 645 23.47 1.98 -21.22
CA ASN A 645 24.88 2.28 -21.53
C ASN A 645 25.49 3.19 -20.44
N LEU A 646 26.80 3.44 -20.49
CA LEU A 646 27.42 4.47 -19.65
C LEU A 646 26.72 5.82 -19.88
N VAL A 647 26.49 6.58 -18.82
CA VAL A 647 25.78 7.87 -18.92
C VAL A 647 26.49 8.84 -19.88
N ASN A 648 25.70 9.54 -20.70
CA ASN A 648 26.26 10.46 -21.68
C ASN A 648 26.66 11.79 -21.03
N LYS A 649 27.68 12.42 -21.57
CA LYS A 649 28.04 13.78 -21.19
C LYS A 649 26.94 14.76 -21.60
N GLY A 650 26.56 15.65 -20.68
CA GLY A 650 25.45 16.60 -20.84
C GLY A 650 24.11 16.12 -20.25
N GLU A 651 24.04 14.89 -19.74
CA GLU A 651 22.81 14.36 -19.13
C GLU A 651 22.55 15.02 -17.77
N ALA A 652 21.34 15.54 -17.58
CA ALA A 652 20.91 16.22 -16.35
C ALA A 652 20.47 15.22 -15.27
N ILE A 653 21.43 14.47 -14.75
CA ILE A 653 21.23 13.40 -13.78
C ILE A 653 20.54 13.86 -12.48
N GLY A 654 20.69 15.12 -12.07
CA GLY A 654 20.04 15.63 -10.87
C GLY A 654 18.51 15.72 -10.98
N VAL A 655 18.00 16.15 -12.14
CA VAL A 655 16.55 16.19 -12.40
C VAL A 655 15.99 14.78 -12.46
N ILE A 656 16.69 13.86 -13.14
CA ILE A 656 16.31 12.45 -13.24
C ILE A 656 16.23 11.83 -11.84
N ALA A 657 17.26 11.99 -11.01
CA ALA A 657 17.30 11.47 -9.66
C ALA A 657 16.15 12.00 -8.78
N ALA A 658 15.86 13.30 -8.86
CA ALA A 658 14.75 13.90 -8.12
C ALA A 658 13.38 13.32 -8.53
N GLN A 659 13.16 13.10 -9.83
CA GLN A 659 11.93 12.49 -10.34
C GLN A 659 11.83 11.01 -9.95
N SER A 660 12.92 10.25 -10.06
CA SER A 660 12.98 8.82 -9.69
C SER A 660 12.74 8.56 -8.20
N ILE A 661 12.92 9.57 -7.34
CA ILE A 661 12.56 9.49 -5.91
C ILE A 661 11.13 9.98 -5.68
N GLY A 662 10.77 11.09 -6.33
CA GLY A 662 9.49 11.77 -6.11
C GLY A 662 8.26 11.02 -6.64
N GLU A 663 8.34 10.47 -7.85
CA GLU A 663 7.22 9.75 -8.48
C GLU A 663 6.84 8.47 -7.71
N PRO A 664 7.79 7.59 -7.31
CA PRO A 664 7.46 6.45 -6.47
C PRO A 664 6.99 6.87 -5.07
N GLY A 665 7.46 8.01 -4.55
CA GLY A 665 6.96 8.60 -3.30
C GLY A 665 5.44 8.82 -3.33
N THR A 666 4.92 9.30 -4.45
CA THR A 666 3.47 9.45 -4.68
C THR A 666 2.78 8.10 -4.68
N GLN A 667 3.34 7.11 -5.39
CA GLN A 667 2.78 5.76 -5.46
C GLN A 667 2.76 5.06 -4.10
N LEU A 668 3.81 5.19 -3.28
CA LEU A 668 3.87 4.66 -1.93
C LEU A 668 2.77 5.28 -1.05
N THR A 669 2.53 6.59 -1.16
CA THR A 669 1.42 7.21 -0.41
C THR A 669 0.03 6.78 -0.88
N MET A 670 -0.14 6.43 -2.15
CA MET A 670 -1.42 5.95 -2.69
C MET A 670 -1.64 4.44 -2.42
N ARG A 671 -0.69 3.57 -2.78
CA ARG A 671 -0.83 2.10 -2.68
C ARG A 671 -0.90 1.60 -1.25
N THR A 672 -0.11 2.15 -0.32
CA THR A 672 -0.03 1.62 1.06
C THR A 672 -1.31 1.87 1.87
N PHE A 673 -2.08 2.90 1.51
CA PHE A 673 -3.26 3.34 2.28
C PHE A 673 -4.59 3.07 1.56
N HIS A 674 -4.56 2.60 0.31
CA HIS A 674 -5.74 2.04 -0.39
C HIS A 674 -6.16 0.66 0.11
N ILE A 675 -5.34 0.00 0.94
CA ILE A 675 -5.68 -1.24 1.65
C ILE A 675 -6.55 -0.91 2.88
N GLY A 676 -7.54 -0.03 2.67
CA GLY A 676 -8.32 0.66 3.69
C GLY A 676 -8.82 -0.26 4.79
N GLY A 677 -8.22 -0.09 5.97
CA GLY A 677 -8.76 -0.55 7.24
C GLY A 677 -8.06 -1.75 7.88
N ALA A 678 -7.43 -2.67 7.15
CA ALA A 678 -6.88 -3.89 7.76
C ALA A 678 -5.53 -3.64 8.45
N ALA A 679 -5.52 -3.66 9.78
CA ALA A 679 -4.30 -3.56 10.57
C ALA A 679 -3.70 -4.97 10.81
N SER A 680 -2.42 -5.14 10.46
CA SER A 680 -1.63 -6.30 10.89
C SER A 680 -0.41 -5.77 11.64
N ARG A 681 -0.26 -6.19 12.90
CA ARG A 681 0.87 -5.83 13.75
C ARG A 681 1.84 -7.01 13.75
N ALA A 682 3.13 -6.76 13.51
CA ALA A 682 4.17 -7.76 13.69
C ALA A 682 4.43 -7.94 15.20
N ALA A 683 4.53 -9.19 15.66
CA ALA A 683 4.90 -9.52 17.03
C ALA A 683 6.36 -9.11 17.31
N ALA A 684 6.68 -8.76 18.56
CA ALA A 684 8.05 -8.46 18.97
C ALA A 684 8.92 -9.72 18.97
N GLU A 685 10.08 -9.67 18.31
CA GLU A 685 11.01 -10.81 18.21
C GLU A 685 11.75 -11.04 19.54
N SER A 686 11.85 -12.30 19.97
CA SER A 686 12.48 -12.71 21.25
C SER A 686 13.64 -13.70 21.07
N SER A 687 13.94 -14.11 19.84
CA SER A 687 14.98 -15.07 19.53
C SER A 687 15.45 -14.95 18.07
N ILE A 688 16.69 -15.36 17.82
CA ILE A 688 17.25 -15.52 16.47
C ILE A 688 17.25 -17.00 16.11
N GLU A 689 16.54 -17.34 15.04
CA GLU A 689 16.55 -18.66 14.41
C GLU A 689 17.27 -18.59 13.06
N VAL A 690 18.21 -19.51 12.87
CA VAL A 690 19.04 -19.60 11.67
C VAL A 690 18.27 -20.28 10.55
N LYS A 691 18.31 -19.74 9.34
CA LYS A 691 17.60 -20.32 8.19
C LYS A 691 18.51 -21.23 7.35
N ASN A 692 19.81 -21.04 7.39
CA ASN A 692 20.78 -21.76 6.57
C ASN A 692 21.86 -22.45 7.38
N GLN A 693 22.36 -23.57 6.87
CA GLN A 693 23.52 -24.22 7.48
C GLN A 693 24.79 -23.37 7.30
N GLY A 694 25.59 -23.22 8.36
CA GLY A 694 26.82 -22.42 8.35
C GLY A 694 27.60 -22.49 9.66
N ILE A 695 28.57 -21.60 9.81
CA ILE A 695 29.43 -21.42 10.98
C ILE A 695 29.13 -20.05 11.58
N ILE A 696 28.91 -19.98 12.89
CA ILE A 696 28.69 -18.71 13.58
C ILE A 696 30.00 -17.93 13.63
N HIS A 697 29.95 -16.65 13.27
CA HIS A 697 31.02 -15.68 13.45
C HIS A 697 30.49 -14.45 14.16
N LEU A 698 31.00 -14.19 15.37
CA LEU A 698 30.62 -13.03 16.16
C LEU A 698 31.61 -11.89 15.91
N ASN A 699 31.12 -10.78 15.35
CA ASN A 699 31.88 -9.54 15.17
C ASN A 699 31.68 -8.62 16.38
N ASN A 700 32.76 -7.97 16.83
CA ASN A 700 32.76 -7.00 17.93
C ASN A 700 32.13 -7.52 19.24
N ALA A 701 32.18 -8.84 19.47
CA ALA A 701 31.56 -9.48 20.63
C ALA A 701 32.55 -9.72 21.77
N LYS A 702 32.29 -9.11 22.93
CA LYS A 702 32.71 -9.67 24.21
C LYS A 702 31.60 -10.53 24.78
N PHE A 703 31.99 -11.67 25.31
CA PHE A 703 31.07 -12.62 25.91
C PHE A 703 31.70 -13.22 27.16
N VAL A 704 30.84 -13.62 28.10
CA VAL A 704 31.21 -14.32 29.33
C VAL A 704 30.40 -15.60 29.43
N THR A 705 30.99 -16.62 30.06
CA THR A 705 30.32 -17.90 30.27
C THR A 705 29.67 -17.91 31.64
N ASN A 706 28.35 -18.06 31.68
CA ASN A 706 27.60 -18.08 32.93
C ASN A 706 27.82 -19.38 33.73
N SER A 707 27.44 -19.38 35.02
CA SER A 707 27.38 -20.53 35.94
C SER A 707 26.69 -21.77 35.36
N THR A 708 25.71 -21.55 34.46
CA THR A 708 24.97 -22.60 33.73
C THR A 708 25.65 -23.10 32.46
N GLY A 709 26.88 -22.64 32.17
CA GLY A 709 27.67 -23.02 30.99
C GLY A 709 27.22 -22.37 29.68
N LYS A 710 26.28 -21.42 29.72
CA LYS A 710 25.80 -20.68 28.54
C LYS A 710 26.62 -19.43 28.29
N ILE A 711 26.79 -19.08 27.03
CA ILE A 711 27.51 -17.86 26.61
C ILE A 711 26.53 -16.69 26.65
N VAL A 712 26.92 -15.61 27.32
CA VAL A 712 26.12 -14.38 27.45
C VAL A 712 26.90 -13.23 26.82
N ILE A 713 26.26 -12.49 25.94
CA ILE A 713 26.87 -11.33 25.26
C ILE A 713 26.90 -10.13 26.22
N THR A 714 28.08 -9.55 26.43
CA THR A 714 28.27 -8.34 27.26
C THR A 714 28.59 -7.08 26.44
N SER A 715 28.59 -7.18 25.11
CA SER A 715 28.76 -6.03 24.21
C SER A 715 27.43 -5.62 23.58
N ARG A 716 27.29 -4.33 23.26
CA ARG A 716 26.04 -3.76 22.72
C ARG A 716 25.96 -3.77 21.19
N ASN A 717 27.10 -3.64 20.53
CA ASN A 717 27.22 -3.62 19.06
C ASN A 717 27.76 -4.96 18.56
N VAL A 718 27.02 -6.04 18.83
CA VAL A 718 27.38 -7.38 18.36
C VAL A 718 26.60 -7.74 17.11
N GLU A 719 27.34 -8.09 16.08
CA GLU A 719 26.79 -8.70 14.88
C GLU A 719 27.12 -10.19 14.87
N LEU A 720 26.07 -11.00 14.74
CA LEU A 720 26.17 -12.43 14.53
C LEU A 720 26.04 -12.70 13.04
N ASN A 721 27.15 -13.13 12.45
CA ASN A 721 27.23 -13.51 11.05
C ASN A 721 27.24 -15.03 10.93
N ILE A 722 26.55 -15.56 9.94
CA ILE A 722 26.56 -17.00 9.64
C ILE A 722 27.30 -17.17 8.33
N ILE A 723 28.48 -17.77 8.45
CA ILE A 723 29.43 -17.91 7.37
C ILE A 723 29.33 -19.32 6.78
N ASP A 724 29.29 -19.44 5.46
CA ASP A 724 29.38 -20.75 4.80
C ASP A 724 30.80 -21.33 4.91
N ASN A 725 30.99 -22.60 4.56
CA ASN A 725 32.30 -23.27 4.52
C ASN A 725 33.33 -22.58 3.60
N PHE A 726 32.87 -21.66 2.73
CA PHE A 726 33.69 -20.88 1.80
C PHE A 726 34.03 -19.47 2.31
N GLY A 727 33.67 -19.10 3.53
CA GLY A 727 33.98 -17.78 4.10
C GLY A 727 32.97 -16.67 3.77
N ARG A 728 31.81 -17.01 3.19
CA ARG A 728 30.76 -16.04 2.79
C ARG A 728 29.73 -15.82 3.87
N THR A 729 29.40 -14.57 4.17
CA THR A 729 28.32 -14.23 5.11
C THR A 729 26.96 -14.42 4.45
N LYS A 730 26.19 -15.43 4.89
CA LYS A 730 24.82 -15.69 4.41
C LYS A 730 23.78 -14.92 5.19
N GLU A 731 23.94 -14.88 6.51
CA GLU A 731 22.98 -14.27 7.43
C GLU A 731 23.73 -13.34 8.35
N SER A 732 23.10 -12.22 8.70
CA SER A 732 23.62 -11.27 9.66
C SER A 732 22.49 -10.80 10.56
N TYR A 733 22.74 -10.87 11.85
CA TYR A 733 21.78 -10.54 12.90
C TYR A 733 22.42 -9.62 13.92
N LYS A 734 21.68 -8.60 14.35
CA LYS A 734 22.09 -7.83 15.54
C LYS A 734 21.71 -8.59 16.79
N VAL A 735 22.68 -8.77 17.69
CA VAL A 735 22.47 -9.46 18.96
C VAL A 735 22.44 -8.42 20.09
N PRO A 736 21.33 -8.34 20.86
CA PRO A 736 21.24 -7.36 21.93
C PRO A 736 22.12 -7.75 23.12
N TYR A 737 22.46 -6.74 23.94
CA TYR A 737 23.20 -6.94 25.19
C TYR A 737 22.45 -7.88 26.13
N GLY A 738 23.17 -8.85 26.69
CA GLY A 738 22.61 -9.87 27.57
C GLY A 738 21.82 -10.97 26.89
N ALA A 739 21.85 -11.03 25.55
CA ALA A 739 21.35 -12.20 24.84
C ALA A 739 22.13 -13.46 25.24
N ILE A 740 21.38 -14.54 25.46
CA ILE A 740 21.94 -15.85 25.77
C ILE A 740 22.14 -16.59 24.46
N MET A 741 23.40 -16.90 24.17
CA MET A 741 23.82 -17.66 23.01
C MET A 741 23.73 -19.15 23.30
N ALA A 742 23.04 -19.89 22.44
CA ALA A 742 22.96 -21.34 22.49
C ALA A 742 24.26 -22.01 21.97
N LYS A 743 24.97 -21.32 21.07
CA LYS A 743 26.20 -21.78 20.43
C LYS A 743 27.30 -20.72 20.42
N GLY A 744 28.55 -21.18 20.44
CA GLY A 744 29.74 -20.34 20.51
C GLY A 744 30.24 -19.83 19.16
N ASN A 745 31.19 -18.88 19.20
CA ASN A 745 31.88 -18.40 18.00
C ASN A 745 32.67 -19.55 17.33
N GLY A 746 32.48 -19.75 16.04
CA GLY A 746 33.12 -20.83 15.27
C GLY A 746 32.38 -22.18 15.28
N GLU A 747 31.23 -22.28 15.95
CA GLU A 747 30.42 -23.50 15.95
C GLU A 747 29.52 -23.62 14.72
N LYS A 748 29.23 -24.86 14.31
CA LYS A 748 28.33 -25.16 13.18
C LYS A 748 26.88 -25.12 13.61
N VAL A 749 26.05 -24.50 12.79
CA VAL A 749 24.58 -24.38 12.94
C VAL A 749 23.86 -25.05 11.79
N ASN A 750 22.72 -25.65 12.09
CA ASN A 750 21.81 -26.20 11.09
C ASN A 750 20.61 -25.26 10.86
N SER A 751 19.97 -25.39 9.71
CA SER A 751 18.71 -24.68 9.40
C SER A 751 17.63 -25.00 10.45
N GLY A 752 16.95 -23.96 10.95
CA GLY A 752 15.89 -24.03 11.95
C GLY A 752 16.39 -24.06 13.40
N GLU A 753 17.69 -23.89 13.64
CA GLU A 753 18.25 -23.91 14.99
C GLU A 753 18.25 -22.51 15.62
N THR A 754 17.73 -22.41 16.85
CA THR A 754 17.76 -21.16 17.62
C THR A 754 19.17 -20.90 18.17
N VAL A 755 19.78 -19.77 17.80
CA VAL A 755 21.16 -19.43 18.18
C VAL A 755 21.26 -18.43 19.32
N ALA A 756 20.31 -17.52 19.44
CA ALA A 756 20.29 -16.50 20.49
C ALA A 756 18.87 -16.30 21.02
N LYS A 757 18.73 -16.05 22.32
CA LYS A 757 17.45 -15.80 22.98
C LYS A 757 17.59 -14.67 24.01
N TRP A 758 16.57 -13.82 24.11
CA TRP A 758 16.48 -12.77 25.12
C TRP A 758 15.02 -12.50 25.51
N ASP A 759 14.84 -11.65 26.52
CA ASP A 759 13.53 -11.13 26.91
C ASP A 759 13.31 -9.76 26.22
N PRO A 760 12.29 -9.58 25.38
CA PRO A 760 12.05 -8.32 24.67
C PRO A 760 11.54 -7.18 25.57
N HIS A 761 11.14 -7.48 26.81
CA HIS A 761 10.58 -6.48 27.73
C HIS A 761 11.53 -6.10 28.86
N THR A 762 12.67 -6.78 28.98
CA THR A 762 13.63 -6.50 30.05
C THR A 762 15.07 -6.51 29.55
N MET A 763 15.84 -5.50 29.96
CA MET A 763 17.28 -5.47 29.76
C MET A 763 17.97 -6.04 31.01
N PRO A 764 18.68 -7.18 30.92
CA PRO A 764 19.37 -7.75 32.07
C PRO A 764 20.66 -6.96 32.36
N VAL A 765 20.97 -6.71 33.63
CA VAL A 765 22.26 -6.21 34.10
C VAL A 765 23.12 -7.41 34.47
N ILE A 766 24.29 -7.57 33.85
CA ILE A 766 25.13 -8.77 33.94
C ILE A 766 26.49 -8.41 34.52
N THR A 767 27.11 -9.33 35.26
CA THR A 767 28.47 -9.15 35.78
C THR A 767 29.53 -9.75 34.87
N GLU A 768 30.69 -9.10 34.80
CA GLU A 768 31.88 -9.64 34.14
C GLU A 768 32.86 -10.32 35.10
N VAL A 769 32.57 -10.29 36.40
CA VAL A 769 33.45 -10.78 37.46
C VAL A 769 32.72 -11.70 38.43
N ASN A 770 33.48 -12.64 39.01
CA ASN A 770 33.00 -13.55 40.05
C ASN A 770 33.13 -12.88 41.42
N GLY A 771 32.19 -13.15 42.33
CA GLY A 771 32.31 -12.70 43.71
C GLY A 771 30.99 -12.75 44.47
N LEU A 772 30.97 -12.11 45.64
CA LEU A 772 29.79 -11.95 46.48
C LEU A 772 29.16 -10.59 46.19
N VAL A 773 27.83 -10.57 46.04
CA VAL A 773 27.07 -9.32 45.85
C VAL A 773 26.98 -8.59 47.19
N ARG A 774 27.30 -7.29 47.18
CA ARG A 774 27.09 -6.35 48.29
C ARG A 774 26.22 -5.19 47.83
N PHE A 775 25.16 -4.91 48.58
CA PHE A 775 24.28 -3.77 48.31
C PHE A 775 24.91 -2.46 48.81
N VAL A 776 24.93 -1.44 47.95
CA VAL A 776 25.44 -0.09 48.26
C VAL A 776 24.32 0.91 47.97
N ASP A 777 24.06 1.81 48.93
CA ASP A 777 23.00 2.84 48.85
C ASP A 777 21.57 2.30 48.56
N MET A 778 21.32 1.02 48.90
CA MET A 778 20.01 0.36 48.76
C MET A 778 19.33 0.21 50.13
N ILE A 779 18.63 1.26 50.56
CA ILE A 779 17.85 1.34 51.80
C ILE A 779 16.36 1.21 51.49
N ASP A 780 15.69 0.27 52.17
CA ASP A 780 14.24 0.00 52.07
C ASP A 780 13.42 1.26 52.40
N GLY A 781 12.45 1.59 51.52
CA GLY A 781 11.56 2.75 51.64
C GLY A 781 12.18 4.11 51.26
N GLN A 782 13.51 4.19 51.09
CA GLN A 782 14.18 5.41 50.64
C GLN A 782 14.67 5.32 49.19
N SER A 783 15.20 4.17 48.79
CA SER A 783 15.79 3.92 47.47
C SER A 783 15.25 2.67 46.79
N ILE A 784 14.73 1.71 47.56
CA ILE A 784 14.19 0.44 47.08
C ILE A 784 12.85 0.13 47.77
N THR A 785 12.01 -0.66 47.11
CA THR A 785 10.78 -1.22 47.67
C THR A 785 10.74 -2.72 47.41
N ARG A 786 10.23 -3.51 48.35
CA ARG A 786 10.10 -4.96 48.21
C ARG A 786 8.70 -5.29 47.71
N GLN A 787 8.61 -5.97 46.57
CA GLN A 787 7.38 -6.51 46.03
C GLN A 787 7.42 -8.04 46.15
N ALA A 788 6.46 -8.61 46.84
CA ALA A 788 6.26 -10.05 46.89
C ALA A 788 5.30 -10.45 45.77
N ASP A 789 5.70 -11.41 44.95
CA ASP A 789 4.81 -12.02 43.96
C ASP A 789 3.91 -13.05 44.67
N GLU A 790 2.60 -12.81 44.66
CA GLU A 790 1.60 -13.66 45.33
C GLU A 790 1.52 -15.08 44.76
N LEU A 791 1.96 -15.29 43.51
CA LEU A 791 1.91 -16.59 42.82
C LEU A 791 3.14 -17.46 43.13
N THR A 792 4.33 -16.87 43.19
CA THR A 792 5.61 -17.61 43.35
C THR A 792 6.18 -17.55 44.75
N GLY A 793 5.71 -16.63 45.60
CA GLY A 793 6.25 -16.38 46.94
C GLY A 793 7.66 -15.77 46.93
N LEU A 794 8.19 -15.43 45.75
CA LEU A 794 9.48 -14.79 45.60
C LEU A 794 9.37 -13.29 45.92
N SER A 795 10.30 -12.80 46.74
CA SER A 795 10.44 -11.38 47.01
C SER A 795 11.40 -10.77 45.99
N SER A 796 10.95 -9.74 45.28
CA SER A 796 11.73 -8.94 44.34
C SER A 796 11.91 -7.52 44.89
N ILE A 797 13.08 -6.94 44.65
CA ILE A 797 13.41 -5.59 45.11
C ILE A 797 13.33 -4.66 43.90
N VAL A 798 12.39 -3.71 43.93
CA VAL A 798 12.22 -2.71 42.87
C VAL A 798 12.92 -1.42 43.30
N ILE A 799 13.82 -0.90 42.46
CA ILE A 799 14.49 0.39 42.70
C ILE A 799 13.49 1.52 42.46
N LEU A 800 13.33 2.42 43.43
CA LEU A 800 12.46 3.59 43.31
C LEU A 800 13.09 4.63 42.37
N ASP A 801 12.29 5.26 41.52
CA ASP A 801 12.75 6.38 40.68
C ASP A 801 12.98 7.63 41.54
N THR A 802 13.87 8.51 41.11
CA THR A 802 14.24 9.77 41.75
C THR A 802 13.04 10.66 42.11
N ALA A 803 11.95 10.54 41.36
CA ALA A 803 10.68 11.24 41.61
C ALA A 803 9.89 10.64 42.80
N GLU A 804 10.00 9.34 43.02
CA GLU A 804 9.29 8.58 44.07
C GLU A 804 10.06 8.56 45.40
N ARG A 805 11.36 8.91 45.37
CA ARG A 805 12.21 8.97 46.57
C ARG A 805 11.89 10.17 47.46
N MET A 806 11.87 9.93 48.77
CA MET A 806 11.75 11.00 49.78
C MET A 806 12.96 11.96 49.73
N SER A 807 12.80 13.19 50.22
CA SER A 807 13.82 14.27 50.13
C SER A 807 15.23 13.89 50.64
N ILE A 808 15.34 12.96 51.60
CA ILE A 808 16.62 12.47 52.16
C ILE A 808 17.29 11.44 51.23
N GLY A 809 16.51 10.69 50.43
CA GLY A 809 16.99 9.63 49.54
C GLY A 809 17.24 10.05 48.10
N LYS A 810 17.07 11.34 47.76
CA LYS A 810 17.25 11.84 46.37
C LYS A 810 18.69 11.78 45.87
N ASP A 811 19.67 11.83 46.77
CA ASP A 811 21.11 11.77 46.43
C ASP A 811 21.69 10.33 46.47
N LEU A 812 20.93 9.35 46.97
CA LEU A 812 21.38 7.96 47.05
C LEU A 812 21.50 7.35 45.64
N ARG A 813 22.58 6.60 45.39
CA ARG A 813 22.81 5.92 44.10
C ARG A 813 22.82 4.41 44.30
N PRO A 814 21.63 3.75 44.28
CA PRO A 814 21.55 2.32 44.51
C PRO A 814 22.43 1.57 43.52
N ALA A 815 23.34 0.76 44.04
CA ALA A 815 24.32 0.03 43.26
C ALA A 815 24.58 -1.36 43.85
N LEU A 816 24.89 -2.30 42.96
CA LEU A 816 25.33 -3.64 43.32
C LEU A 816 26.84 -3.71 43.16
N LYS A 817 27.55 -3.99 44.24
CA LYS A 817 29.01 -4.06 44.27
C LYS A 817 29.47 -5.50 44.43
N ILE A 818 30.52 -5.91 43.71
CA ILE A 818 31.06 -7.27 43.81
C ILE A 818 32.33 -7.27 44.66
N ILE A 819 32.35 -8.11 45.68
CA ILE A 819 33.47 -8.26 46.62
C ILE A 819 34.01 -9.70 46.62
N ASP A 820 35.28 -9.85 46.95
CA ASP A 820 35.93 -11.15 47.12
C ASP A 820 35.62 -11.73 48.52
N CYS A 821 36.02 -12.98 48.75
CA CYS A 821 35.88 -13.74 49.99
C CYS A 821 36.44 -13.00 51.22
N ASP A 822 37.49 -12.19 51.01
CA ASP A 822 38.16 -11.36 52.02
C ASP A 822 37.51 -9.97 52.21
N GLY A 823 36.39 -9.70 51.53
CA GLY A 823 35.63 -8.45 51.64
C GLY A 823 36.25 -7.25 50.93
N LYS A 824 37.31 -7.46 50.12
CA LYS A 824 37.90 -6.46 49.22
C LYS A 824 37.15 -6.38 47.91
N ASP A 825 37.18 -5.21 47.29
CA ASP A 825 36.51 -4.96 46.01
C ASP A 825 37.17 -5.74 44.88
N VAL A 826 36.35 -6.45 44.09
CA VAL A 826 36.82 -7.08 42.85
C VAL A 826 36.91 -5.98 41.79
N LEU A 827 38.04 -5.89 41.10
CA LEU A 827 38.24 -4.90 40.03
C LEU A 827 37.71 -5.44 38.70
N ILE A 828 37.19 -4.57 37.84
CA ILE A 828 36.73 -4.95 36.50
C ILE A 828 37.95 -5.32 35.65
N SER A 829 37.89 -6.48 35.00
CA SER A 829 38.99 -7.05 34.19
C SER A 829 39.58 -6.04 33.20
N GLY A 830 40.83 -5.62 33.43
CA GLY A 830 41.56 -4.68 32.58
C GLY A 830 41.44 -3.20 32.98
N THR A 831 40.82 -2.88 34.12
CA THR A 831 40.73 -1.52 34.67
C THR A 831 41.03 -1.49 36.17
N ASP A 832 41.49 -0.34 36.68
CA ASP A 832 41.71 -0.13 38.12
C ASP A 832 40.41 0.26 38.89
N MET A 833 39.24 0.04 38.29
CA MET A 833 37.95 0.44 38.85
C MET A 833 37.27 -0.71 39.60
N PRO A 834 36.66 -0.46 40.78
CA PRO A 834 35.83 -1.43 41.48
C PRO A 834 34.63 -1.88 40.63
N ALA A 835 34.30 -3.17 40.66
CA ALA A 835 33.13 -3.76 40.02
C ALA A 835 31.83 -3.35 40.76
N GLN A 836 31.37 -2.14 40.47
CA GLN A 836 30.17 -1.53 41.03
C GLN A 836 29.19 -1.17 39.91
N TYR A 837 28.02 -1.79 39.94
CA TYR A 837 26.97 -1.64 38.93
C TYR A 837 25.84 -0.76 39.48
N PHE A 838 25.73 0.46 38.97
CA PHE A 838 24.64 1.38 39.33
C PHE A 838 23.32 0.96 38.69
N LEU A 839 22.24 0.97 39.46
CA LEU A 839 20.91 0.57 39.00
C LEU A 839 20.01 1.79 38.75
N PRO A 840 19.33 1.86 37.59
CA PRO A 840 18.36 2.91 37.32
C PRO A 840 17.06 2.70 38.11
N GLY A 841 16.23 3.76 38.20
CA GLY A 841 14.88 3.64 38.74
C GLY A 841 14.06 2.61 37.97
N LYS A 842 13.14 1.93 38.66
CA LYS A 842 12.30 0.81 38.18
C LYS A 842 13.05 -0.49 37.86
N ALA A 843 14.37 -0.56 38.04
CA ALA A 843 15.09 -1.83 37.93
C ALA A 843 14.61 -2.82 39.01
N ILE A 844 14.50 -4.09 38.64
CA ILE A 844 14.03 -5.18 39.50
C ILE A 844 15.22 -6.07 39.82
N VAL A 845 15.60 -6.13 41.09
CA VAL A 845 16.67 -6.98 41.63
C VAL A 845 16.03 -8.23 42.24
N GLN A 846 16.48 -9.40 41.79
CA GLN A 846 16.00 -10.71 42.27
C GLN A 846 17.04 -11.45 43.13
N LEU A 847 18.13 -10.77 43.50
CA LEU A 847 19.19 -11.31 44.34
C LEU A 847 19.08 -10.76 45.76
N ASN A 848 19.63 -11.51 46.72
CA ASN A 848 19.81 -11.05 48.10
C ASN A 848 21.26 -10.63 48.34
N ASP A 849 21.47 -9.79 49.36
CA ASP A 849 22.79 -9.36 49.80
C ASP A 849 23.61 -10.57 50.29
N GLY A 850 24.87 -10.68 49.87
CA GLY A 850 25.77 -11.79 50.21
C GLY A 850 25.64 -13.06 49.35
N VAL A 851 24.83 -13.04 48.29
CA VAL A 851 24.77 -14.16 47.33
C VAL A 851 26.04 -14.22 46.48
N GLN A 852 26.59 -15.43 46.32
CA GLN A 852 27.72 -15.68 45.43
C GLN A 852 27.24 -15.77 43.98
N ILE A 853 27.89 -15.04 43.08
CA ILE A 853 27.55 -14.98 41.66
C ILE A 853 28.77 -15.33 40.80
N SER A 854 28.49 -15.86 39.62
CA SER A 854 29.50 -16.07 38.57
C SER A 854 29.41 -14.95 37.54
N SER A 855 30.50 -14.76 36.80
CA SER A 855 30.55 -13.92 35.60
C SER A 855 29.47 -14.40 34.64
N GLY A 856 28.65 -13.50 34.11
CA GLY A 856 27.52 -13.82 33.22
C GLY A 856 26.17 -13.97 33.92
N ASP A 857 26.10 -13.97 35.25
CA ASP A 857 24.83 -14.01 35.97
C ASP A 857 24.12 -12.66 35.92
N THR A 858 22.79 -12.70 35.90
CA THR A 858 21.95 -11.49 35.89
C THR A 858 21.78 -10.96 37.30
N LEU A 859 22.24 -9.72 37.52
CA LEU A 859 22.09 -8.97 38.76
C LEU A 859 20.69 -8.38 38.97
N ALA A 860 20.19 -7.75 37.91
CA ALA A 860 18.93 -7.01 37.91
C ALA A 860 18.32 -7.02 36.52
N ARG A 861 17.03 -6.72 36.41
CA ARG A 861 16.31 -6.56 35.14
C ARG A 861 15.71 -5.18 35.08
N VAL A 862 16.01 -4.43 34.03
CA VAL A 862 15.41 -3.11 33.80
C VAL A 862 14.23 -3.31 32.84
N PRO A 863 12.98 -3.07 33.27
CA PRO A 863 11.84 -3.13 32.38
C PRO A 863 11.99 -2.04 31.31
N GLN A 864 11.98 -2.45 30.05
CA GLN A 864 11.92 -1.52 28.93
C GLN A 864 10.46 -1.43 28.48
N GLU A 865 9.93 -0.21 28.45
CA GLU A 865 8.83 0.07 27.55
C GLU A 865 9.39 -0.20 26.15
N SER A 866 8.80 -1.14 25.42
CA SER A 866 9.17 -1.41 24.04
C SER A 866 8.87 -0.14 23.26
N GLY A 867 9.89 0.72 23.17
CA GLY A 867 9.92 1.89 22.31
C GLY A 867 9.91 1.36 20.90
N GLY A 868 8.71 0.99 20.42
CA GLY A 868 8.53 0.67 19.03
C GLY A 868 9.15 1.80 18.24
N THR A 869 10.01 1.46 17.29
CA THR A 869 10.52 2.40 16.31
C THR A 869 9.32 2.96 15.55
N LYS A 870 8.73 4.04 16.10
CA LYS A 870 7.70 4.87 15.48
C LYS A 870 8.15 5.45 14.14
N ASP A 871 9.42 5.22 13.79
CA ASP A 871 10.13 5.87 12.71
C ASP A 871 10.01 5.12 11.37
N ILE A 872 9.86 3.78 11.37
CA ILE A 872 9.70 3.01 10.13
C ILE A 872 8.30 3.21 9.53
N THR A 873 7.28 3.49 10.36
CA THR A 873 5.92 3.77 9.91
C THR A 873 5.71 5.23 9.48
N GLY A 874 6.74 6.07 9.56
CA GLY A 874 6.66 7.51 9.29
C GLY A 874 6.32 7.88 7.84
N GLY A 875 6.41 6.93 6.90
CA GLY A 875 6.08 7.13 5.49
C GLY A 875 6.86 8.29 4.85
N LEU A 876 6.22 9.00 3.91
CA LEU A 876 6.82 10.12 3.19
C LEU A 876 7.37 11.27 4.10
N PRO A 877 6.72 11.67 5.21
CA PRO A 877 7.29 12.64 6.15
C PRO A 877 8.70 12.29 6.65
N ARG A 878 8.97 11.00 6.92
CA ARG A 878 10.29 10.57 7.37
C ARG A 878 11.34 10.77 6.29
N VAL A 879 10.99 10.43 5.04
CA VAL A 879 11.87 10.65 3.87
C VAL A 879 12.20 12.14 3.72
N ALA A 880 11.19 13.01 3.88
CA ALA A 880 11.40 14.46 3.85
C ALA A 880 12.32 14.94 4.99
N ASP A 881 12.15 14.43 6.21
CA ASP A 881 13.01 14.78 7.36
C ASP A 881 14.47 14.36 7.15
N LEU A 882 14.71 13.22 6.47
CA LEU A 882 16.05 12.76 6.09
C LEU A 882 16.69 13.69 5.05
N PHE A 883 15.96 14.07 3.98
CA PHE A 883 16.47 15.02 2.98
C PHE A 883 16.68 16.43 3.53
N GLU A 884 15.88 16.84 4.50
CA GLU A 884 16.09 18.10 5.22
C GLU A 884 17.21 18.03 6.26
N ALA A 885 17.81 16.86 6.48
CA ALA A 885 18.79 16.60 7.53
C ALA A 885 18.34 17.16 8.89
N ARG A 886 17.05 17.01 9.23
CA ARG A 886 16.51 17.54 10.48
C ARG A 886 17.12 16.82 11.68
N ARG A 887 17.47 17.58 12.71
CA ARG A 887 17.89 17.01 13.99
C ARG A 887 16.66 16.43 14.69
N PRO A 888 16.69 15.15 15.09
CA PRO A 888 15.63 14.58 15.91
C PRO A 888 15.48 15.38 17.20
N LYS A 889 14.24 15.52 17.69
CA LYS A 889 13.96 16.22 18.96
C LYS A 889 14.68 15.54 20.13
N GLU A 890 14.71 14.22 20.11
CA GLU A 890 15.43 13.39 21.08
C GLU A 890 16.55 12.62 20.38
N LEU A 891 17.63 13.34 20.07
CA LEU A 891 18.83 12.79 19.46
C LEU A 891 19.53 11.74 20.35
N ALA A 892 20.03 10.67 19.74
CA ALA A 892 21.01 9.79 20.37
C ALA A 892 22.29 10.56 20.66
N ILE A 893 22.91 10.26 21.79
CA ILE A 893 24.20 10.84 22.17
C ILE A 893 25.26 9.83 21.72
N LEU A 894 26.19 10.28 20.89
CA LEU A 894 27.28 9.46 20.37
C LEU A 894 28.60 9.82 21.08
N ALA A 895 29.50 8.86 21.21
CA ALA A 895 30.82 9.08 21.80
C ALA A 895 31.68 9.94 20.86
N GLU A 896 32.16 11.07 21.38
CA GLU A 896 32.90 12.08 20.61
C GLU A 896 34.35 11.67 20.33
N ILE A 897 34.93 10.92 21.26
CA ILE A 897 36.29 10.38 21.19
C ILE A 897 36.28 8.94 21.70
N SER A 898 37.28 8.16 21.27
CA SER A 898 37.50 6.81 21.78
C SER A 898 38.19 6.87 23.14
N GLY A 899 37.70 6.15 24.15
CA GLY A 899 38.28 6.20 25.49
C GLY A 899 37.47 5.46 26.54
N ILE A 900 37.90 5.59 27.80
CA ILE A 900 37.23 5.05 28.98
C ILE A 900 36.26 6.09 29.52
N ILE A 901 35.03 5.67 29.79
CA ILE A 901 33.97 6.53 30.32
C ILE A 901 34.06 6.64 31.84
N SER A 902 33.98 7.87 32.35
CA SER A 902 33.74 8.16 33.77
C SER A 902 32.69 9.26 33.93
N PHE A 903 32.13 9.40 35.13
CA PHE A 903 31.13 10.42 35.41
C PHE A 903 31.67 11.48 36.39
N GLY A 904 31.70 12.73 35.92
CA GLY A 904 32.12 13.86 36.72
C GLY A 904 31.06 14.37 37.70
N LYS A 905 31.40 15.45 38.42
CA LYS A 905 30.51 16.09 39.41
C LYS A 905 29.24 16.63 38.74
N GLU A 906 28.09 16.26 39.29
CA GLU A 906 26.79 16.68 38.75
C GLU A 906 26.51 18.16 38.98
N THR A 907 25.84 18.79 38.01
CA THR A 907 25.33 20.17 38.13
C THR A 907 23.80 20.13 38.20
N LYS A 908 23.13 21.26 38.53
CA LYS A 908 21.66 21.32 38.56
C LYS A 908 21.07 20.90 37.20
N GLY A 909 20.48 19.71 37.14
CA GLY A 909 19.74 19.17 35.99
C GLY A 909 20.57 18.39 34.95
N LYS A 910 21.90 18.40 35.02
CA LYS A 910 22.79 17.71 34.05
C LYS A 910 23.88 16.89 34.75
N ARG A 911 24.18 15.72 34.20
CA ARG A 911 25.28 14.82 34.57
C ARG A 911 26.46 15.06 33.62
N ARG A 912 27.67 15.17 34.16
CA ARG A 912 28.89 15.33 33.35
C ARG A 912 29.43 13.96 32.97
N LEU A 913 29.44 13.66 31.68
CA LEU A 913 30.14 12.51 31.10
C LEU A 913 31.57 12.96 30.78
N VAL A 914 32.56 12.15 31.15
CA VAL A 914 33.98 12.38 30.82
C VAL A 914 34.49 11.15 30.08
N ILE A 915 35.01 11.35 28.87
CA ILE A 915 35.66 10.29 28.08
C ILE A 915 37.16 10.54 28.14
N THR A 916 37.93 9.59 28.65
CA THR A 916 39.37 9.69 28.81
C THR A 916 40.07 8.80 27.77
N PRO A 917 40.81 9.38 26.81
CA PRO A 917 41.58 8.62 25.82
C PRO A 917 42.60 7.69 26.47
N VAL A 918 42.86 6.54 25.86
CA VAL A 918 43.89 5.59 26.33
C VAL A 918 45.30 6.12 26.06
N ASP A 919 45.44 7.01 25.07
CA ASP A 919 46.72 7.56 24.61
C ASP A 919 47.23 8.75 25.48
N GLY A 920 46.49 9.11 26.53
CA GLY A 920 46.87 10.17 27.48
C GLY A 920 46.63 11.61 27.00
N SER A 921 45.92 11.80 25.88
CA SER A 921 45.44 13.11 25.42
C SER A 921 44.31 13.69 26.28
N ASP A 922 43.99 14.97 26.10
CA ASP A 922 42.97 15.68 26.90
C ASP A 922 41.62 14.94 26.90
N SER A 923 41.03 14.83 28.09
CA SER A 923 39.71 14.23 28.28
C SER A 923 38.60 15.11 27.68
N TYR A 924 37.64 14.49 27.01
CA TYR A 924 36.45 15.16 26.48
C TYR A 924 35.32 15.11 27.51
N GLU A 925 34.58 16.21 27.65
CA GLU A 925 33.53 16.32 28.65
C GLU A 925 32.22 16.84 28.05
N GLU A 926 31.12 16.18 28.39
CA GLU A 926 29.80 16.54 27.89
C GLU A 926 28.76 16.56 29.02
N MET A 927 27.85 17.54 28.96
CA MET A 927 26.82 17.73 29.98
C MET A 927 25.49 17.14 29.50
N ILE A 928 25.20 15.91 29.93
CA ILE A 928 24.02 15.13 29.55
C ILE A 928 22.85 15.41 30.52
N PRO A 929 21.61 15.65 30.06
CA PRO A 929 20.46 15.80 30.95
C PRO A 929 20.23 14.57 31.83
N LYS A 930 19.94 14.75 33.13
CA LYS A 930 19.80 13.62 34.08
C LYS A 930 18.64 12.66 33.77
N TRP A 931 17.61 13.13 33.07
CA TRP A 931 16.46 12.32 32.68
C TRP A 931 16.75 11.40 31.49
N ARG A 932 17.88 11.59 30.79
CA ARG A 932 18.29 10.69 29.72
C ARG A 932 18.87 9.42 30.30
N GLN A 933 18.32 8.29 29.86
CA GLN A 933 18.87 6.97 30.17
C GLN A 933 20.16 6.77 29.39
N LEU A 934 21.21 6.37 30.12
CA LEU A 934 22.52 6.09 29.56
C LEU A 934 22.69 4.59 29.38
N ASN A 935 23.28 4.25 28.25
CA ASN A 935 23.59 2.90 27.82
C ASN A 935 25.05 2.54 28.08
N VAL A 936 25.74 3.26 28.94
CA VAL A 936 27.14 3.01 29.23
C VAL A 936 27.35 3.01 30.72
N PHE A 937 28.19 2.09 31.18
CA PHE A 937 28.60 2.02 32.56
C PHE A 937 29.91 2.78 32.77
N GLU A 938 30.17 3.14 34.02
CA GLU A 938 31.44 3.74 34.41
C GLU A 938 32.55 2.70 34.30
N GLY A 939 33.68 3.06 33.68
CA GLY A 939 34.80 2.16 33.40
C GLY A 939 34.72 1.43 32.06
N GLU A 940 33.62 1.58 31.32
CA GLU A 940 33.46 0.98 30.00
C GLU A 940 34.29 1.71 28.93
N ARG A 941 34.85 0.97 27.97
CA ARG A 941 35.61 1.52 26.84
C ARG A 941 34.68 1.66 25.63
N VAL A 942 34.62 2.86 25.08
CA VAL A 942 33.84 3.18 23.87
C VAL A 942 34.74 3.64 22.74
N GLU A 943 34.30 3.41 21.51
CA GLU A 943 34.91 3.98 20.31
C GLU A 943 34.18 5.25 19.87
N ARG A 944 34.88 6.13 19.17
CA ARG A 944 34.30 7.33 18.58
C ARG A 944 33.15 6.94 17.64
N GLY A 945 31.97 7.49 17.90
CA GLY A 945 30.74 7.21 17.16
C GLY A 945 29.86 6.12 17.78
N ASP A 946 30.24 5.51 18.90
CA ASP A 946 29.38 4.56 19.63
C ASP A 946 28.20 5.25 20.32
N VAL A 947 27.09 4.53 20.48
CA VAL A 947 25.86 5.05 21.09
C VAL A 947 25.96 5.04 22.63
N VAL A 948 25.97 6.23 23.23
CA VAL A 948 26.03 6.47 24.67
C VAL A 948 24.63 6.52 25.30
N SER A 949 23.65 7.05 24.58
CA SER A 949 22.24 7.14 25.00
C SER A 949 21.33 6.84 23.82
N ASP A 950 20.30 6.03 24.06
CA ASP A 950 19.34 5.65 23.03
C ASP A 950 18.59 6.84 22.44
N GLY A 951 18.32 6.72 21.14
CA GLY A 951 17.54 7.67 20.36
C GLY A 951 17.82 7.51 18.86
N PRO A 952 17.08 8.20 18.01
CA PRO A 952 17.45 8.37 16.60
C PRO A 952 18.80 9.12 16.47
N GLU A 953 19.72 8.53 15.71
CA GLU A 953 20.99 9.17 15.36
C GLU A 953 20.73 10.40 14.46
N SER A 954 21.47 11.48 14.72
CA SER A 954 21.40 12.71 13.94
C SER A 954 22.34 12.59 12.72
N PRO A 955 21.88 12.87 11.48
CA PRO A 955 22.74 12.82 10.30
C PRO A 955 23.99 13.70 10.40
N HIS A 956 23.91 14.81 11.15
CA HIS A 956 25.04 15.71 11.39
C HIS A 956 26.13 15.06 12.24
N ASP A 957 25.74 14.27 13.23
CA ASP A 957 26.68 13.61 14.13
C ASP A 957 27.29 12.37 13.47
N ILE A 958 26.53 11.66 12.63
CA ILE A 958 27.06 10.58 11.77
C ILE A 958 28.16 11.15 10.86
N LEU A 959 27.86 12.22 10.11
CA LEU A 959 28.81 12.86 9.21
C LEU A 959 30.09 13.32 9.92
N ARG A 960 29.94 13.93 11.10
CA ARG A 960 31.06 14.49 11.87
C ARG A 960 31.91 13.44 12.57
N LEU A 961 31.30 12.34 13.05
CA LEU A 961 31.97 11.33 13.86
C LEU A 961 32.47 10.14 13.04
N ARG A 962 31.65 9.66 12.10
CA ARG A 962 31.93 8.47 11.29
C ARG A 962 32.39 8.82 9.86
N GLY A 963 32.20 10.07 9.43
CA GLY A 963 32.68 10.59 8.14
C GLY A 963 31.62 10.58 7.04
N VAL A 964 31.99 11.01 5.83
CA VAL A 964 31.07 11.20 4.69
C VAL A 964 30.49 9.88 4.15
N GLN A 965 31.21 8.77 4.33
CA GLN A 965 30.80 7.45 3.81
C GLN A 965 29.82 6.72 4.72
N ALA A 966 29.76 7.10 5.99
CA ALA A 966 28.89 6.52 7.02
C ALA A 966 27.56 7.28 7.07
#